data_AF-A0AAN7CW10-F1
#
_entry.id   AF-A0AAN7CW10-F1
#
_cell.length_a   1.000
_cell.length_b   1.000
_cell.length_c   1.000
_cell.angle_alpha   90.00
_cell.angle_beta   90.00
_cell.angle_gamma   90.00
#
_symmetry.space_group_name_H-M   'P 1'
#
loop_
_entity.id
_entity.type
_entity.pdbx_description
1 polymer ?
#
loop_
_entity_poly.entity_id
_entity_poly.type
_entity_poly.pdbx_seq_one_letter_code
_entity_poly.pdbx_strand_id
1 'polypeptide(L)'
;MSAAQLLNPKAESRRRGEALRVNISAGEGLQDVLKSNLGPLGTIKMCIKLTKDGNVLLREMQIQNPTAVMIARAATAQDDICGDGTTSVVLLVGELLKQADRYIQEGLHPRVITDGFELAKNAALKFLDEFKLPRDVDRELLLSVARTSLATKLNGSLAQTLTPDIVDAVLAIYQAPAKPDLHMIEIMKMQHRTASDTQLIRGLALDHGARHPDMPKRVENAYILTLNVSLEYEKSEINSSFFYSSAEQRDKLVESERRFVDAKLKKIVELKKEVCGNDGKKNFVIINQKGIDPLSLDVLAKNGILALRRAKRRNMERLQLVCGGVAQNSVDDLSPEILGWAGLVYEQQLGEEKFTFVEDVKEPKSVTLLIKGPNQHTITQVTDAVRDGLRSVYNMIVDKSVVPGAGAFQVACAEHLKSDTFRKTVKGKAKFGVDAFSDALLVIPKTLAANAGLDVQDAKKPPSAAIARCKVCKDLMILLLQLNAELPDRFPTHERRLYVFACKRKGCRRKDGNIRAIRGVRVLAESPSTNAERDTKPREAATPKAPSQGLGETLFGVKSAPTVGTAPRANPFATSSNSTTNPFAPKSSSPAPTNPFTKERAVAESPKPDLSQTTADLPKTFAQTLSLNNPQEHGTPTTHGPPPPPEPWPEQSGQPAPYPVRWLADAEYETLDPISLPAVPTGPTAMDIDSSESAGGGGKEDKEVFESTMDATFQKFADRVGQNPDQCIRYEFAGQPLLYSKADAVGKMLHGIPRCGNCGAGRVFELQLTPHAIQELECEEDGLDGMDWGTIIVGVCEKDCQEKGVRVGEAGYVEEWAGVQWEELTMKR
;
A
#
# COMPACT_ATOMS: atom_id res chain seq x y z
N MET A 1 -3.91 -35.39 25.47
CA MET A 1 -3.50 -34.41 26.50
C MET A 1 -2.04 -34.07 26.34
N SER A 2 -1.68 -32.80 26.35
CA SER A 2 -0.27 -32.41 26.35
C SER A 2 0.37 -32.77 27.72
N ALA A 3 1.64 -33.15 27.74
CA ALA A 3 2.43 -33.29 28.97
C ALA A 3 2.42 -32.01 29.83
N ALA A 4 2.17 -30.84 29.22
CA ALA A 4 1.93 -29.59 29.94
C ALA A 4 0.54 -29.56 30.60
N GLN A 5 -0.49 -30.10 29.95
CA GLN A 5 -1.82 -30.30 30.55
C GLN A 5 -1.83 -31.32 31.68
N LEU A 6 -0.87 -32.27 31.68
CA LEU A 6 -0.66 -33.18 32.81
C LEU A 6 -0.09 -32.45 34.03
N LEU A 7 0.68 -31.38 33.83
CA LEU A 7 1.25 -30.55 34.90
C LEU A 7 0.28 -29.44 35.35
N ASN A 8 -0.42 -28.83 34.40
CA ASN A 8 -1.41 -27.79 34.67
C ASN A 8 -2.61 -27.95 33.71
N PRO A 9 -3.80 -28.33 34.19
CA PRO A 9 -4.96 -28.59 33.34
C PRO A 9 -5.49 -27.35 32.62
N LYS A 10 -5.15 -26.13 33.09
CA LYS A 10 -5.54 -24.86 32.44
C LYS A 10 -4.51 -24.35 31.44
N ALA A 11 -3.37 -25.02 31.27
CA ALA A 11 -2.31 -24.55 30.38
C ALA A 11 -2.60 -24.91 28.91
N GLU A 12 -2.68 -23.88 28.07
CA GLU A 12 -2.72 -24.03 26.62
C GLU A 12 -1.31 -24.19 26.06
N SER A 13 -1.10 -25.18 25.19
CA SER A 13 0.22 -25.45 24.59
C SER A 13 0.06 -25.93 23.16
N ARG A 14 0.62 -25.18 22.21
CA ARG A 14 0.78 -25.59 20.81
C ARG A 14 2.08 -26.38 20.68
N ARG A 15 2.07 -27.49 19.92
CA ARG A 15 3.20 -28.44 19.88
C ARG A 15 3.81 -28.57 18.48
N ARG A 16 5.14 -28.74 18.45
CA ARG A 16 5.91 -29.13 17.24
C ARG A 16 5.54 -28.27 16.02
N GLY A 17 5.08 -28.88 14.94
CA GLY A 17 4.74 -28.20 13.68
C GLY A 17 3.56 -27.21 13.82
N GLU A 18 2.65 -27.42 14.77
CA GLU A 18 1.55 -26.49 15.00
C GLU A 18 2.05 -25.15 15.58
N ALA A 19 3.02 -25.22 16.50
CA ALA A 19 3.66 -24.01 17.03
C ALA A 19 4.40 -23.24 15.94
N LEU A 20 5.08 -23.97 15.04
CA LEU A 20 5.77 -23.38 13.89
C LEU A 20 4.76 -22.68 12.95
N ARG A 21 3.65 -23.34 12.61
CA ARG A 21 2.61 -22.76 11.74
C ARG A 21 2.00 -21.49 12.32
N VAL A 22 1.74 -21.46 13.63
CA VAL A 22 1.23 -20.25 14.32
C VAL A 22 2.25 -19.12 14.26
N ASN A 23 3.54 -19.41 14.41
CA ASN A 23 4.59 -18.40 14.34
C ASN A 23 4.76 -17.82 12.93
N ILE A 24 4.73 -18.68 11.91
CA ILE A 24 4.86 -18.27 10.51
C ILE A 24 3.64 -17.44 10.10
N SER A 25 2.43 -17.93 10.39
CA SER A 25 1.19 -17.19 10.11
C SER A 25 1.13 -15.83 10.81
N ALA A 26 1.69 -15.72 12.03
CA ALA A 26 1.80 -14.44 12.72
C ALA A 26 2.77 -13.47 12.02
N GLY A 27 3.91 -13.97 11.54
CA GLY A 27 4.89 -13.19 10.78
C GLY A 27 4.34 -12.73 9.43
N GLU A 28 3.70 -13.63 8.69
CA GLU A 28 3.04 -13.34 7.41
C GLU A 28 1.90 -12.33 7.58
N GLY A 29 1.05 -12.53 8.59
CA GLY A 29 -0.05 -11.59 8.88
C GLY A 29 0.46 -10.19 9.21
N LEU A 30 1.54 -10.07 9.98
CA LEU A 30 2.14 -8.77 10.30
C LEU A 30 2.83 -8.13 9.08
N GLN A 31 3.48 -8.94 8.23
CA GLN A 31 4.03 -8.51 6.95
C GLN A 31 2.94 -7.98 6.03
N ASP A 32 1.80 -8.67 5.90
CA ASP A 32 0.69 -8.25 5.04
C ASP A 32 0.05 -6.94 5.50
N VAL A 33 0.00 -6.70 6.81
CA VAL A 33 -0.42 -5.40 7.33
C VAL A 33 0.61 -4.32 6.98
N LEU A 34 1.91 -4.58 7.09
CA LEU A 34 2.92 -3.53 6.92
C LEU A 34 3.41 -3.32 5.47
N LYS A 35 3.14 -4.26 4.54
CA LYS A 35 3.63 -4.18 3.15
C LYS A 35 3.15 -2.93 2.42
N SER A 36 1.92 -2.50 2.68
CA SER A 36 1.33 -1.34 2.04
C SER A 36 2.01 -0.03 2.43
N ASN A 37 2.71 0.02 3.57
CA ASN A 37 3.36 1.24 4.06
C ASN A 37 4.73 1.51 3.41
N LEU A 38 5.33 0.50 2.78
CA LEU A 38 6.72 0.59 2.32
C LEU A 38 6.87 1.51 1.09
N GLY A 39 7.84 2.43 1.17
CA GLY A 39 8.26 3.29 0.06
C GLY A 39 7.45 4.58 -0.09
N PRO A 40 7.86 5.49 -1.00
CA PRO A 40 7.18 6.77 -1.19
C PRO A 40 5.73 6.62 -1.66
N LEU A 41 5.45 5.61 -2.48
CA LEU A 41 4.11 5.29 -2.99
C LEU A 41 3.31 4.37 -2.06
N GLY A 42 3.81 4.07 -0.86
CA GLY A 42 3.05 3.34 0.15
C GLY A 42 1.85 4.12 0.67
N THR A 43 0.83 3.40 1.12
CA THR A 43 -0.41 3.95 1.69
C THR A 43 -0.20 4.47 3.11
N ILE A 44 -0.92 5.53 3.46
CA ILE A 44 -0.96 6.06 4.83
C ILE A 44 -2.11 5.35 5.55
N LYS A 45 -1.88 4.90 6.80
CA LYS A 45 -2.89 4.23 7.59
C LYS A 45 -3.49 5.16 8.63
N MET A 46 -4.81 5.15 8.72
CA MET A 46 -5.52 5.78 9.82
C MET A 46 -5.77 4.74 10.91
N CYS A 47 -4.92 4.77 11.94
CA CYS A 47 -5.31 4.29 13.26
C CYS A 47 -5.75 5.53 14.08
N ILE A 48 -5.93 5.44 15.39
CA ILE A 48 -6.26 6.60 16.25
C ILE A 48 -5.36 7.84 15.94
N LYS A 49 -4.17 7.61 15.36
CA LYS A 49 -3.34 8.60 14.67
C LYS A 49 -3.11 8.20 13.21
N LEU A 50 -3.02 9.19 12.32
CA LEU A 50 -2.60 9.02 10.93
C LEU A 50 -1.09 8.78 10.89
N THR A 51 -0.66 7.62 10.37
CA THR A 51 0.77 7.32 10.25
C THR A 51 1.07 6.40 9.06
N LYS A 52 2.26 6.59 8.50
CA LYS A 52 2.88 5.67 7.55
C LYS A 52 4.05 4.90 8.16
N ASP A 53 4.59 5.39 9.28
CA ASP A 53 5.72 4.75 9.93
C ASP A 53 5.31 3.45 10.64
N GLY A 54 6.12 2.41 10.44
CA GLY A 54 5.90 1.09 10.98
C GLY A 54 6.04 1.05 12.50
N ASN A 55 6.96 1.82 13.08
CA ASN A 55 7.17 1.81 14.54
C ASN A 55 6.01 2.48 15.27
N VAL A 56 5.51 3.61 14.78
CA VAL A 56 4.29 4.23 15.33
C VAL A 56 3.11 3.26 15.24
N LEU A 57 2.91 2.60 14.09
CA LEU A 57 1.83 1.62 13.92
C LEU A 57 1.95 0.46 14.92
N LEU A 58 3.15 -0.12 15.08
CA LEU A 58 3.41 -1.25 15.97
C LEU A 58 3.25 -0.91 17.45
N ARG A 59 3.52 0.34 17.85
CA ARG A 59 3.33 0.81 19.24
C ARG A 59 1.86 1.09 19.56
N GLU A 60 1.10 1.59 18.59
CA GLU A 60 -0.32 1.94 18.77
C GLU A 60 -1.24 0.71 18.65
N MET A 61 -0.85 -0.29 17.83
CA MET A 61 -1.61 -1.53 17.71
C MET A 61 -1.48 -2.40 18.96
N GLN A 62 -2.63 -2.85 19.50
CA GLN A 62 -2.67 -3.81 20.61
C GLN A 62 -2.45 -5.23 20.08
N ILE A 63 -1.18 -5.62 19.95
CA ILE A 63 -0.79 -6.94 19.43
C ILE A 63 -0.95 -8.01 20.52
N GLN A 64 -1.85 -8.98 20.30
CA GLN A 64 -2.08 -10.10 21.23
C GLN A 64 -1.16 -11.30 20.98
N ASN A 65 -0.79 -11.54 19.72
CA ASN A 65 0.02 -12.71 19.36
C ASN A 65 1.47 -12.53 19.87
N PRO A 66 2.00 -13.47 20.69
CA PRO A 66 3.32 -13.32 21.32
C PRO A 66 4.46 -13.24 20.30
N THR A 67 4.35 -13.95 19.17
CA THR A 67 5.37 -13.93 18.11
C THR A 67 5.40 -12.59 17.41
N ALA A 68 4.23 -12.01 17.13
CA ALA A 68 4.13 -10.66 16.57
C ALA A 68 4.68 -9.60 17.54
N VAL A 69 4.48 -9.76 18.86
CA VAL A 69 5.09 -8.86 19.87
C VAL A 69 6.62 -8.94 19.84
N MET A 70 7.20 -10.13 19.68
CA MET A 70 8.66 -10.27 19.55
C MET A 70 9.20 -9.58 18.30
N ILE A 71 8.52 -9.74 17.16
CA ILE A 71 8.87 -9.05 15.90
C ILE A 71 8.72 -7.53 16.06
N ALA A 72 7.65 -7.06 16.69
CA ALA A 72 7.42 -5.65 16.95
C ALA A 72 8.52 -5.03 17.81
N ARG A 73 8.97 -5.73 18.87
CA ARG A 73 10.10 -5.28 19.71
C ARG A 73 11.40 -5.18 18.93
N ALA A 74 11.67 -6.11 18.01
CA ALA A 74 12.84 -6.03 17.14
C ALA A 74 12.77 -4.80 16.21
N ALA A 75 11.60 -4.49 15.65
CA ALA A 75 11.40 -3.28 14.86
C ALA A 75 11.56 -2.00 15.69
N THR A 76 11.07 -1.98 16.93
CA THR A 76 11.27 -0.86 17.86
C THR A 76 12.75 -0.66 18.20
N ALA A 77 13.51 -1.74 18.41
CA ALA A 77 14.95 -1.65 18.62
C ALA A 77 15.69 -1.08 17.39
N GLN A 78 15.24 -1.41 16.18
CA GLN A 78 15.77 -0.83 14.94
C GLN A 78 15.53 0.69 14.87
N ASP A 79 14.33 1.15 15.24
CA ASP A 79 13.99 2.58 15.31
C ASP A 79 14.84 3.33 16.34
N ASP A 80 15.01 2.74 17.51
CA ASP A 80 15.75 3.36 18.61
C ASP A 80 17.24 3.54 18.30
N ILE A 81 17.81 2.79 17.35
CA ILE A 81 19.21 2.91 16.90
C ILE A 81 19.34 3.66 15.57
N CYS A 82 18.59 3.27 14.54
CA CYS A 82 18.72 3.82 13.20
C CYS A 82 17.71 4.92 12.88
N GLY A 83 16.54 4.94 13.53
CA GLY A 83 15.44 5.89 13.26
C GLY A 83 14.63 5.62 11.99
N ASP A 84 14.95 4.56 11.26
CA ASP A 84 14.20 4.19 10.06
C ASP A 84 14.36 2.69 9.77
N GLY A 85 13.59 2.18 8.79
CA GLY A 85 13.69 0.79 8.33
C GLY A 85 12.90 -0.22 9.19
N THR A 86 12.00 0.26 10.04
CA THR A 86 11.14 -0.56 10.91
C THR A 86 10.23 -1.50 10.09
N THR A 87 9.57 -0.95 9.08
CA THR A 87 8.74 -1.71 8.12
C THR A 87 9.57 -2.77 7.41
N SER A 88 10.78 -2.42 6.93
CA SER A 88 11.67 -3.34 6.21
C SER A 88 12.07 -4.55 7.05
N VAL A 89 12.33 -4.36 8.36
CA VAL A 89 12.64 -5.47 9.27
C VAL A 89 11.49 -6.45 9.37
N VAL A 90 10.25 -5.95 9.52
CA VAL A 90 9.08 -6.82 9.62
C VAL A 90 8.83 -7.59 8.33
N LEU A 91 8.92 -6.91 7.17
CA LEU A 91 8.75 -7.55 5.87
C LEU A 91 9.81 -8.64 5.63
N LEU A 92 11.06 -8.37 6.01
CA LEU A 92 12.14 -9.34 5.86
C LEU A 92 11.94 -10.57 6.76
N VAL A 93 11.53 -10.37 8.01
CA VAL A 93 11.26 -11.49 8.94
C VAL A 93 10.07 -12.34 8.47
N GLY A 94 8.98 -11.69 8.05
CA GLY A 94 7.82 -12.40 7.50
C GLY A 94 8.18 -13.23 6.27
N GLU A 95 8.94 -12.65 5.33
CA GLU A 95 9.31 -13.36 4.11
C GLU A 95 10.33 -14.47 4.39
N LEU A 96 11.28 -14.27 5.31
CA LEU A 96 12.22 -15.32 5.73
C LEU A 96 11.48 -16.53 6.30
N LEU A 97 10.46 -16.30 7.12
CA LEU A 97 9.62 -17.36 7.68
C LEU A 97 8.80 -18.07 6.59
N LYS A 98 8.23 -17.31 5.65
CA LYS A 98 7.49 -17.84 4.50
C LYS A 98 8.35 -18.71 3.57
N GLN A 99 9.57 -18.25 3.25
CA GLN A 99 10.51 -19.03 2.44
C GLN A 99 11.03 -20.26 3.19
N ALA A 100 11.25 -20.16 4.51
CA ALA A 100 11.60 -21.32 5.32
C ALA A 100 10.47 -22.35 5.36
N ASP A 101 9.20 -21.93 5.43
CA ASP A 101 8.06 -22.84 5.50
C ASP A 101 7.99 -23.79 4.30
N ARG A 102 8.26 -23.27 3.09
CA ARG A 102 8.28 -24.06 1.85
C ARG A 102 9.18 -25.29 1.98
N TYR A 103 10.40 -25.10 2.46
CA TYR A 103 11.35 -26.20 2.65
C TYR A 103 11.00 -27.09 3.85
N ILE A 104 10.37 -26.54 4.89
CA ILE A 104 9.94 -27.34 6.05
C ILE A 104 8.77 -28.25 5.66
N GLN A 105 7.84 -27.77 4.83
CA GLN A 105 6.75 -28.56 4.26
C GLN A 105 7.26 -29.69 3.37
N GLU A 106 8.36 -29.48 2.64
CA GLU A 106 9.09 -30.52 1.89
C GLU A 106 9.84 -31.53 2.79
N GLY A 107 9.84 -31.33 4.11
CA GLY A 107 10.40 -32.26 5.08
C GLY A 107 11.83 -31.93 5.53
N LEU A 108 12.36 -30.73 5.27
CA LEU A 108 13.63 -30.29 5.85
C LEU A 108 13.47 -29.96 7.34
N HIS A 109 14.44 -30.40 8.14
CA HIS A 109 14.47 -30.06 9.56
C HIS A 109 14.81 -28.58 9.75
N PRO A 110 14.05 -27.80 10.55
CA PRO A 110 14.24 -26.34 10.69
C PRO A 110 15.67 -25.92 11.07
N ARG A 111 16.38 -26.75 11.85
CA ARG A 111 17.78 -26.51 12.23
C ARG A 111 18.72 -26.33 11.03
N VAL A 112 18.50 -27.10 9.96
CA VAL A 112 19.34 -27.01 8.75
C VAL A 112 19.13 -25.68 8.03
N ILE A 113 17.90 -25.15 8.07
CA ILE A 113 17.56 -23.85 7.48
C ILE A 113 18.17 -22.74 8.31
N THR A 114 18.11 -22.82 9.66
CA THR A 114 18.75 -21.82 10.52
C THR A 114 20.26 -21.77 10.34
N ASP A 115 20.91 -22.93 10.17
CA ASP A 115 22.35 -22.99 9.90
C ASP A 115 22.67 -22.35 8.52
N GLY A 116 21.80 -22.57 7.52
CA GLY A 116 21.89 -21.91 6.21
C GLY A 116 21.69 -20.39 6.27
N PHE A 117 20.74 -19.91 7.08
CA PHE A 117 20.52 -18.48 7.31
C PHE A 117 21.72 -17.81 7.96
N GLU A 118 22.37 -18.44 8.93
CA GLU A 118 23.56 -17.87 9.56
C GLU A 118 24.74 -17.77 8.58
N LEU A 119 24.93 -18.76 7.72
CA LEU A 119 25.93 -18.70 6.65
C LEU A 119 25.62 -17.58 5.64
N ALA A 120 24.36 -17.46 5.22
CA ALA A 120 23.92 -16.41 4.30
C ALA A 120 24.07 -15.01 4.92
N LYS A 121 23.71 -14.83 6.19
CA LYS A 121 23.86 -13.56 6.93
C LYS A 121 25.32 -13.10 6.95
N ASN A 122 26.24 -13.99 7.30
CA ASN A 122 27.66 -13.66 7.37
C ASN A 122 28.25 -13.30 6.00
N ALA A 123 27.78 -13.95 4.93
CA ALA A 123 28.16 -13.60 3.56
C ALA A 123 27.54 -12.27 3.10
N ALA A 124 26.28 -12.00 3.45
CA ALA A 124 25.60 -10.76 3.14
C ALA A 124 26.25 -9.55 3.82
N LEU A 125 26.72 -9.69 5.07
CA LEU A 125 27.45 -8.63 5.77
C LEU A 125 28.81 -8.35 5.13
N LYS A 126 29.55 -9.37 4.70
CA LYS A 126 30.80 -9.18 3.96
C LYS A 126 30.56 -8.47 2.62
N PHE A 127 29.52 -8.88 1.90
CA PHE A 127 29.14 -8.24 0.65
C PHE A 127 28.70 -6.77 0.87
N LEU A 128 28.04 -6.46 2.00
CA LEU A 128 27.69 -5.09 2.35
C LEU A 128 28.92 -4.20 2.54
N ASP A 129 29.98 -4.73 3.15
CA ASP A 129 31.24 -3.98 3.32
C ASP A 129 31.96 -3.68 1.99
N GLU A 130 31.76 -4.54 0.98
CA GLU A 130 32.28 -4.34 -0.38
C GLU A 130 31.37 -3.44 -1.23
N PHE A 131 30.06 -3.49 -1.00
CA PHE A 131 29.05 -2.77 -1.78
C PHE A 131 28.85 -1.32 -1.33
N LYS A 132 29.13 -1.00 -0.06
CA LYS A 132 28.98 0.36 0.47
C LYS A 132 29.95 1.32 -0.22
N LEU A 133 29.46 2.52 -0.52
CA LEU A 133 30.24 3.57 -1.17
C LEU A 133 30.76 4.54 -0.10
N PRO A 134 32.07 4.58 0.18
CA PRO A 134 32.63 5.59 1.06
C PRO A 134 32.51 6.96 0.38
N ARG A 135 31.94 7.93 1.09
CA ARG A 135 31.71 9.30 0.60
C ARG A 135 31.96 10.27 1.75
N ASP A 136 32.64 11.37 1.45
CA ASP A 136 32.79 12.47 2.39
C ASP A 136 31.45 13.20 2.60
N VAL A 137 31.39 13.97 3.69
CA VAL A 137 30.18 14.68 4.12
C VAL A 137 29.97 15.91 3.24
N ASP A 138 29.35 15.70 2.08
CA ASP A 138 28.95 16.76 1.17
C ASP A 138 27.51 17.21 1.46
N ARG A 139 27.25 18.51 1.43
CA ARG A 139 25.90 19.06 1.65
C ARG A 139 24.88 18.49 0.66
N GLU A 140 25.24 18.35 -0.61
CA GLU A 140 24.35 17.79 -1.64
C GLU A 140 24.00 16.33 -1.37
N LEU A 141 24.97 15.55 -0.89
CA LEU A 141 24.74 14.17 -0.48
C LEU A 141 23.80 14.10 0.72
N LEU A 142 23.98 14.96 1.73
CA LEU A 142 23.05 15.05 2.87
C LEU A 142 21.63 15.42 2.45
N LEU A 143 21.48 16.34 1.48
CA LEU A 143 20.16 16.68 0.91
C LEU A 143 19.51 15.47 0.24
N SER A 144 20.29 14.65 -0.49
CA SER A 144 19.75 13.44 -1.11
C SER A 144 19.30 12.40 -0.07
N VAL A 145 20.07 12.20 1.00
CA VAL A 145 19.75 11.27 2.09
C VAL A 145 18.49 11.72 2.84
N ALA A 146 18.43 13.01 3.22
CA ALA A 146 17.26 13.59 3.88
C ALA A 146 16.00 13.47 3.00
N ARG A 147 16.12 13.76 1.69
CA ARG A 147 15.01 13.63 0.74
C ARG A 147 14.51 12.20 0.65
N THR A 148 15.40 11.20 0.61
CA THR A 148 15.02 9.79 0.55
C THR A 148 14.21 9.37 1.77
N SER A 149 14.63 9.74 2.98
CA SER A 149 13.89 9.40 4.20
C SER A 149 12.53 10.13 4.26
N LEU A 150 12.51 11.44 4.01
CA LEU A 150 11.27 12.25 4.07
C LEU A 150 10.22 11.85 3.04
N ALA A 151 10.64 11.53 1.81
CA ALA A 151 9.73 11.15 0.73
C ALA A 151 8.94 9.87 1.03
N THR A 152 9.41 9.04 1.96
CA THR A 152 8.65 7.86 2.39
C THR A 152 7.47 8.21 3.29
N LYS A 153 7.51 9.33 4.02
CA LYS A 153 6.54 9.66 5.10
C LYS A 153 5.64 10.84 4.78
N LEU A 154 6.11 11.77 3.95
CA LEU A 154 5.43 13.00 3.60
C LEU A 154 5.18 13.12 2.11
N ASN A 155 4.29 14.04 1.75
CA ASN A 155 4.05 14.43 0.36
C ASN A 155 5.35 14.97 -0.26
N GLY A 156 5.59 14.68 -1.54
CA GLY A 156 6.83 15.04 -2.23
C GLY A 156 7.14 16.54 -2.19
N SER A 157 6.13 17.41 -2.33
CA SER A 157 6.31 18.87 -2.23
C SER A 157 6.76 19.32 -0.83
N LEU A 158 6.10 18.83 0.23
CA LEU A 158 6.48 19.16 1.61
C LEU A 158 7.86 18.60 1.96
N ALA A 159 8.20 17.40 1.49
CA ALA A 159 9.51 16.81 1.68
C ALA A 159 10.62 17.67 1.05
N GLN A 160 10.40 18.26 -0.13
CA GLN A 160 11.36 19.15 -0.77
C GLN A 160 11.62 20.42 0.05
N THR A 161 10.59 21.03 0.63
CA THR A 161 10.73 22.22 1.48
C THR A 161 11.48 21.90 2.78
N LEU A 162 11.20 20.75 3.41
CA LEU A 162 11.81 20.36 4.69
C LEU A 162 13.24 19.82 4.58
N THR A 163 13.61 19.27 3.41
CA THR A 163 14.94 18.69 3.18
C THR A 163 16.09 19.65 3.52
N PRO A 164 16.15 20.90 2.99
CA PRO A 164 17.23 21.83 3.31
C PRO A 164 17.25 22.22 4.79
N ASP A 165 16.08 22.41 5.41
CA ASP A 165 15.95 22.77 6.82
C ASP A 165 16.54 21.71 7.74
N ILE A 166 16.29 20.43 7.47
CA ILE A 166 16.85 19.30 8.24
C ILE A 166 18.38 19.25 8.10
N VAL A 167 18.90 19.41 6.88
CA VAL A 167 20.35 19.35 6.63
C VAL A 167 21.06 20.52 7.29
N ASP A 168 20.54 21.74 7.12
CA ASP A 168 21.12 22.94 7.72
C ASP A 168 21.03 22.88 9.26
N ALA A 169 19.99 22.27 9.82
CA ALA A 169 19.88 22.05 11.26
C ALA A 169 20.99 21.14 11.81
N VAL A 170 21.26 20.02 11.14
CA VAL A 170 22.31 19.08 11.56
C VAL A 170 23.70 19.68 11.35
N LEU A 171 23.92 20.40 10.24
CA LEU A 171 25.18 21.09 9.96
C LEU A 171 25.49 22.20 10.97
N ALA A 172 24.48 22.91 11.47
CA ALA A 172 24.67 23.94 12.50
C ALA A 172 25.19 23.40 13.83
N ILE A 173 24.81 22.16 14.18
CA ILE A 173 25.23 21.50 15.43
C ILE A 173 26.55 20.75 15.27
N TYR A 174 26.89 20.38 14.04
CA TYR A 174 28.06 19.56 13.77
C TYR A 174 29.36 20.33 14.02
N GLN A 175 30.10 19.92 15.05
CA GLN A 175 31.44 20.40 15.36
C GLN A 175 32.44 19.25 15.23
N ALA A 176 33.20 19.21 14.14
CA ALA A 176 34.26 18.22 13.98
C ALA A 176 35.33 18.41 15.08
N PRO A 177 35.81 17.34 15.76
CA PRO A 177 35.62 15.91 15.47
C PRO A 177 34.50 15.21 16.27
N ALA A 178 33.70 15.94 17.06
CA ALA A 178 32.67 15.36 17.91
C ALA A 178 31.46 14.86 17.10
N LYS A 179 30.75 13.86 17.64
CA LYS A 179 29.49 13.38 17.05
C LYS A 179 28.39 14.44 17.25
N PRO A 180 27.50 14.66 16.28
CA PRO A 180 26.39 15.59 16.44
C PRO A 180 25.46 15.15 17.57
N ASP A 181 25.01 16.07 18.42
CA ASP A 181 23.97 15.77 19.42
C ASP A 181 22.60 16.24 18.92
N LEU A 182 21.71 15.28 18.62
CA LEU A 182 20.36 15.56 18.15
C LEU A 182 19.48 16.26 19.19
N HIS A 183 19.82 16.22 20.48
CA HIS A 183 19.08 16.95 21.52
C HIS A 183 19.20 18.47 21.37
N MET A 184 20.24 18.94 20.67
CA MET A 184 20.45 20.37 20.39
C MET A 184 19.51 20.91 19.31
N ILE A 185 18.78 20.03 18.62
CA ILE A 185 17.68 20.40 17.72
C ILE A 185 16.38 20.35 18.54
N GLU A 186 15.78 21.50 18.80
CA GLU A 186 14.41 21.53 19.34
C GLU A 186 13.41 21.40 18.20
N ILE A 187 12.40 20.55 18.41
CA ILE A 187 11.25 20.48 17.51
C ILE A 187 10.09 21.19 18.22
N MET A 188 9.75 22.38 17.74
CA MET A 188 8.63 23.17 18.25
C MET A 188 7.41 22.93 17.36
N LYS A 189 6.24 22.81 17.98
CA LYS A 189 4.98 22.57 17.28
C LYS A 189 4.10 23.80 17.43
N MET A 190 3.54 24.27 16.33
CA MET A 190 2.62 25.40 16.33
C MET A 190 1.44 25.09 15.41
N GLN A 191 0.22 25.22 15.93
CA GLN A 191 -0.98 25.02 15.12
C GLN A 191 -1.22 26.24 14.23
N HIS A 192 -1.12 26.09 12.91
CA HIS A 192 -1.26 27.16 11.94
C HIS A 192 -1.96 26.66 10.67
N ARG A 193 -2.49 27.54 9.81
CA ARG A 193 -3.34 27.12 8.68
C ARG A 193 -2.68 26.13 7.72
N THR A 194 -1.37 26.25 7.46
CA THR A 194 -0.67 25.46 6.44
C THR A 194 0.55 24.76 7.03
N ALA A 195 0.80 23.52 6.59
CA ALA A 195 1.99 22.75 7.02
C ALA A 195 3.28 23.15 6.28
N SER A 196 3.14 23.72 5.08
CA SER A 196 4.24 24.20 4.23
C SER A 196 5.02 25.36 4.84
N ASP A 197 4.46 26.07 5.82
CA ASP A 197 5.09 27.23 6.48
C ASP A 197 6.05 26.82 7.62
N THR A 198 6.36 25.52 7.70
CA THR A 198 7.40 24.99 8.59
C THR A 198 8.75 25.61 8.22
N GLN A 199 9.50 26.05 9.22
CA GLN A 199 10.74 26.79 9.00
C GLN A 199 11.82 26.38 9.99
N LEU A 200 13.07 26.39 9.53
CA LEU A 200 14.24 26.34 10.40
C LEU A 200 14.51 27.72 11.02
N ILE A 201 14.56 27.76 12.34
CA ILE A 201 14.97 28.93 13.11
C ILE A 201 16.40 28.70 13.59
N ARG A 202 17.32 29.56 13.14
CA ARG A 202 18.73 29.58 13.57
C ARG A 202 18.86 30.24 14.94
N GLY A 203 18.24 29.60 15.92
CA GLY A 203 18.15 30.05 17.30
C GLY A 203 17.12 29.22 18.07
N LEU A 204 16.40 29.84 18.99
CA LEU A 204 15.46 29.15 19.87
C LEU A 204 14.04 29.71 19.78
N ALA A 205 13.06 28.82 19.59
CA ALA A 205 11.66 29.15 19.82
C ALA A 205 11.20 28.69 21.21
N LEU A 206 10.52 29.57 21.93
CA LEU A 206 9.95 29.31 23.24
C LEU A 206 8.43 29.32 23.14
N ASP A 207 7.76 28.39 23.83
CA ASP A 207 6.31 28.26 23.95
C ASP A 207 5.68 29.22 24.97
N HIS A 208 6.45 30.23 25.40
CA HIS A 208 6.05 31.23 26.36
C HIS A 208 6.34 32.62 25.78
N GLY A 209 5.44 33.56 26.04
CA GLY A 209 5.62 34.98 25.71
C GLY A 209 5.43 35.90 26.92
N ALA A 210 5.48 37.20 26.67
CA ALA A 210 5.29 38.21 27.67
C ALA A 210 3.88 38.12 28.28
N ARG A 211 3.79 38.17 29.60
CA ARG A 211 2.50 38.14 30.31
C ARG A 211 1.95 39.54 30.61
N HIS A 212 2.83 40.53 30.74
CA HIS A 212 2.43 41.91 30.97
C HIS A 212 2.16 42.61 29.62
N PRO A 213 1.05 43.36 29.47
CA PRO A 213 0.70 44.01 28.21
C PRO A 213 1.71 45.07 27.75
N ASP A 214 2.30 45.82 28.70
CA ASP A 214 3.25 46.89 28.40
C ASP A 214 4.69 46.40 28.14
N MET A 215 4.93 45.08 28.14
CA MET A 215 6.24 44.55 27.77
C MET A 215 6.48 44.68 26.26
N PRO A 216 7.72 44.93 25.84
CA PRO A 216 8.04 45.08 24.43
C PRO A 216 7.86 43.75 23.69
N LYS A 217 7.02 43.75 22.64
CA LYS A 217 6.76 42.57 21.81
C LYS A 217 7.88 42.25 20.83
N ARG A 218 8.70 43.23 20.48
CA ARG A 218 9.83 43.10 19.55
C ARG A 218 11.02 43.84 20.14
N VAL A 219 12.16 43.16 20.18
CA VAL A 219 13.36 43.59 20.86
C VAL A 219 14.55 43.32 19.93
N GLU A 220 15.15 44.39 19.43
CA GLU A 220 16.34 44.31 18.57
C GLU A 220 17.62 44.47 19.40
N ASN A 221 18.70 43.81 19.00
CA ASN A 221 19.98 43.73 19.74
C ASN A 221 19.77 43.44 21.23
N ALA A 222 19.21 42.27 21.51
CA ALA A 222 18.85 41.81 22.83
C ALA A 222 20.04 41.17 23.56
N TYR A 223 20.36 41.68 24.73
CA TYR A 223 21.15 40.95 25.73
C TYR A 223 20.22 40.06 26.54
N ILE A 224 20.53 38.77 26.58
CA ILE A 224 19.70 37.74 27.18
C ILE A 224 20.33 37.32 28.50
N LEU A 225 19.61 37.57 29.60
CA LEU A 225 19.92 37.05 30.92
C LEU A 225 19.12 35.77 31.17
N THR A 226 19.83 34.67 31.42
CA THR A 226 19.21 33.38 31.74
C THR A 226 19.30 33.13 33.24
N LEU A 227 18.14 32.99 33.90
CA LEU A 227 18.03 32.84 35.35
C LEU A 227 17.35 31.53 35.76
N ASN A 228 17.75 31.00 36.91
CA ASN A 228 17.07 29.91 37.61
C ASN A 228 16.59 30.32 39.02
N VAL A 229 16.54 31.62 39.31
CA VAL A 229 16.12 32.16 40.61
C VAL A 229 14.62 32.44 40.59
N SER A 230 13.91 32.13 41.68
CA SER A 230 12.52 32.56 41.82
C SER A 230 12.43 34.06 42.02
N LEU A 231 11.63 34.71 41.18
CA LEU A 231 11.20 36.11 41.34
C LEU A 231 9.71 36.15 41.77
N GLU A 232 9.26 35.10 42.44
CA GLU A 232 7.94 35.03 43.07
C GLU A 232 8.09 35.21 44.59
N TYR A 233 6.98 35.52 45.25
CA TYR A 233 6.89 35.42 46.70
C TYR A 233 7.20 33.99 47.14
N GLU A 234 8.28 33.83 47.89
CA GLU A 234 8.71 32.54 48.44
C GLU A 234 8.26 32.45 49.90
N LYS A 235 7.53 31.38 50.21
CA LYS A 235 7.34 30.98 51.61
C LYS A 235 8.66 30.39 52.12
N SER A 236 8.95 30.62 53.38
CA SER A 236 10.07 29.96 54.05
C SER A 236 9.91 28.45 54.01
N GLU A 237 11.01 27.72 53.82
CA GLU A 237 11.01 26.25 53.81
C GLU A 237 10.64 25.66 55.17
N ILE A 238 11.04 26.35 56.24
CA ILE A 238 10.60 26.07 57.60
C ILE A 238 9.24 26.74 57.78
N ASN A 239 8.28 26.05 58.41
CA ASN A 239 6.98 26.61 58.75
C ASN A 239 7.14 27.82 59.69
N SER A 240 7.27 29.02 59.14
CA SER A 240 7.24 30.27 59.90
C SER A 240 5.85 30.88 59.78
N SER A 241 5.08 30.82 60.87
CA SER A 241 3.86 31.60 61.00
C SER A 241 4.18 32.94 61.65
N PHE A 242 3.85 34.04 60.97
CA PHE A 242 3.97 35.37 61.56
C PHE A 242 2.81 35.63 62.53
N PHE A 243 3.14 36.05 63.75
CA PHE A 243 2.17 36.58 64.70
C PHE A 243 2.30 38.11 64.72
N TYR A 244 1.19 38.81 64.52
CA TYR A 244 1.13 40.27 64.58
C TYR A 244 0.01 40.71 65.52
N SER A 245 0.25 41.73 66.33
CA SER A 245 -0.71 42.25 67.31
C SER A 245 -1.39 43.55 66.86
N SER A 246 -0.90 44.19 65.78
CA SER A 246 -1.48 45.41 65.21
C SER A 246 -1.54 45.36 63.68
N ALA A 247 -2.45 46.15 63.09
CA ALA A 247 -2.59 46.25 61.63
C ALA A 247 -1.33 46.84 60.98
N GLU A 248 -0.71 47.87 61.58
CA GLU A 248 0.54 48.45 61.06
C GLU A 248 1.70 47.47 61.04
N GLN A 249 1.77 46.55 62.01
CA GLN A 249 2.80 45.52 62.05
C GLN A 249 2.60 44.50 60.92
N ARG A 250 1.35 44.19 60.57
CA ARG A 250 1.02 43.32 59.43
C ARG A 250 1.50 43.94 58.13
N ASP A 251 1.25 45.22 57.90
CA ASP A 251 1.65 45.89 56.66
C ASP A 251 3.17 45.95 56.50
N LYS A 252 3.90 46.27 57.58
CA LYS A 252 5.38 46.26 57.58
C LYS A 252 5.96 44.88 57.31
N LEU A 253 5.32 43.80 57.78
CA LEU A 253 5.76 42.44 57.52
C LEU A 253 5.58 42.06 56.05
N VAL A 254 4.41 42.36 55.48
CA VAL A 254 4.14 42.14 54.04
C VAL A 254 5.15 42.92 53.19
N GLU A 255 5.46 44.17 53.56
CA GLU A 255 6.48 44.96 52.89
C GLU A 255 7.88 44.33 53.05
N SER A 256 8.23 43.81 54.24
CA SER A 256 9.53 43.19 54.50
C SER A 256 9.78 41.92 53.69
N GLU A 257 8.75 41.10 53.48
CA GLU A 257 8.85 39.91 52.62
C GLU A 257 9.05 40.34 51.16
N ARG A 258 8.34 41.38 50.73
CA ARG A 258 8.47 41.92 49.38
C ARG A 258 9.83 42.57 49.12
N ARG A 259 10.42 43.23 50.12
CA ARG A 259 11.77 43.82 50.03
C ARG A 259 12.82 42.81 49.60
N PHE A 260 12.66 41.53 49.92
CA PHE A 260 13.57 40.48 49.47
C PHE A 260 13.52 40.26 47.94
N VAL A 261 12.32 40.21 47.37
CA VAL A 261 12.12 40.09 45.91
C VAL A 261 12.55 41.39 45.22
N ASP A 262 12.16 42.54 45.77
CA ASP A 262 12.53 43.86 45.24
C ASP A 262 14.05 44.07 45.25
N ALA A 263 14.77 43.56 46.26
CA ALA A 263 16.23 43.61 46.30
C ALA A 263 16.87 42.81 45.16
N LYS A 264 16.34 41.62 44.83
CA LYS A 264 16.78 40.83 43.66
C LYS A 264 16.49 41.58 42.37
N LEU A 265 15.27 42.13 42.20
CA LEU A 265 14.89 42.90 41.01
C LEU A 265 15.78 44.13 40.82
N LYS A 266 16.11 44.82 41.92
CA LYS A 266 16.94 46.02 41.87
C LYS A 266 18.30 45.74 41.24
N LYS A 267 18.94 44.62 41.61
CA LYS A 267 20.22 44.18 41.01
C LYS A 267 20.10 43.90 39.51
N ILE A 268 19.01 43.27 39.08
CA ILE A 268 18.74 43.04 37.65
C ILE A 268 18.56 44.36 36.89
N VAL A 269 17.84 45.31 37.48
CA VAL A 269 17.63 46.65 36.89
C VAL A 269 18.93 47.44 36.86
N GLU A 270 19.80 47.30 37.87
CA GLU A 270 21.14 47.90 37.90
C GLU A 270 22.02 47.34 36.77
N LEU A 271 22.05 46.01 36.59
CA LEU A 271 22.76 45.38 35.47
C LEU A 271 22.23 45.88 34.12
N LYS A 272 20.89 46.00 33.97
CA LYS A 272 20.30 46.57 32.76
C LYS A 272 20.83 47.98 32.50
N LYS A 273 20.85 48.84 33.52
CA LYS A 273 21.32 50.23 33.39
C LYS A 273 22.80 50.29 33.02
N GLU A 274 23.61 49.39 33.57
CA GLU A 274 25.04 49.28 33.24
C GLU A 274 25.27 48.90 31.77
N VAL A 275 24.51 47.92 31.25
CA VAL A 275 24.72 47.38 29.89
C VAL A 275 24.04 48.22 28.80
N CYS A 276 22.79 48.62 29.03
CA CYS A 276 21.98 49.35 28.06
C CYS A 276 22.19 50.87 28.12
N GLY A 277 22.59 51.44 29.27
CA GLY A 277 22.80 52.88 29.42
C GLY A 277 21.66 53.75 28.86
N ASN A 278 22.01 54.87 28.23
CA ASN A 278 21.10 55.73 27.45
C ASN A 278 20.97 55.30 25.97
N ASP A 279 21.61 54.20 25.58
CA ASP A 279 21.61 53.74 24.19
C ASP A 279 20.31 52.99 23.88
N GLY A 280 19.36 53.67 23.25
CA GLY A 280 18.08 53.07 22.81
C GLY A 280 18.19 51.95 21.76
N LYS A 281 19.42 51.55 21.38
CA LYS A 281 19.69 50.44 20.46
C LYS A 281 19.95 49.11 21.17
N LYS A 282 20.35 49.12 22.45
CA LYS A 282 20.64 47.90 23.21
C LYS A 282 19.45 47.59 24.10
N ASN A 283 18.90 46.39 23.96
CA ASN A 283 17.78 45.98 24.76
C ASN A 283 18.11 44.78 25.65
N PHE A 284 17.24 44.51 26.62
CA PHE A 284 17.48 43.51 27.65
C PHE A 284 16.28 42.57 27.78
N VAL A 285 16.56 41.26 27.77
CA VAL A 285 15.57 40.19 27.85
C VAL A 285 15.96 39.26 28.99
N ILE A 286 14.98 38.87 29.81
CA ILE A 286 15.16 37.91 30.89
C ILE A 286 14.41 36.65 30.55
N ILE A 287 15.09 35.51 30.63
CA ILE A 287 14.48 34.19 30.52
C ILE A 287 14.70 33.46 31.82
N ASN A 288 13.64 33.37 32.63
CA ASN A 288 13.68 32.70 33.91
C ASN A 288 13.07 31.30 33.82
N GLN A 289 13.78 30.30 34.37
CA GLN A 289 13.27 28.95 34.57
C GLN A 289 12.18 28.92 35.65
N LYS A 290 12.28 29.78 36.66
CA LYS A 290 11.30 29.88 37.73
C LYS A 290 10.23 30.92 37.40
N GLY A 291 9.31 31.08 38.33
CA GLY A 291 8.22 32.01 38.21
C GLY A 291 8.64 33.48 38.37
N ILE A 292 7.74 34.38 37.98
CA ILE A 292 7.83 35.82 38.19
C ILE A 292 6.45 36.27 38.66
N ASP A 293 6.38 36.99 39.80
CA ASP A 293 5.13 37.51 40.33
C ASP A 293 4.60 38.71 39.49
N PRO A 294 3.29 39.02 39.57
CA PRO A 294 2.72 40.15 38.82
C PRO A 294 3.37 41.49 39.13
N LEU A 295 3.74 41.73 40.39
CA LEU A 295 4.33 42.98 40.83
C LEU A 295 5.76 43.18 40.27
N SER A 296 6.56 42.11 40.20
CA SER A 296 7.85 42.14 39.51
C SER A 296 7.67 42.34 38.02
N LEU A 297 6.65 41.74 37.40
CA LEU A 297 6.36 41.95 35.98
C LEU A 297 6.09 43.43 35.70
N ASP A 298 5.35 44.14 36.56
CA ASP A 298 5.12 45.59 36.42
C ASP A 298 6.43 46.38 36.52
N VAL A 299 7.33 46.02 37.46
CA VAL A 299 8.63 46.67 37.62
C VAL A 299 9.50 46.44 36.38
N LEU A 300 9.54 45.22 35.85
CA LEU A 300 10.31 44.87 34.66
C LEU A 300 9.73 45.56 33.40
N ALA A 301 8.41 45.63 33.29
CA ALA A 301 7.70 46.30 32.19
C ALA A 301 7.94 47.81 32.19
N LYS A 302 7.89 48.48 33.36
CA LYS A 302 8.21 49.91 33.51
C LYS A 302 9.63 50.23 33.07
N ASN A 303 10.56 49.30 33.30
CA ASN A 303 11.92 49.43 32.83
C ASN A 303 12.08 49.02 31.37
N GLY A 304 11.05 48.53 30.67
CA GLY A 304 11.15 48.07 29.27
C GLY A 304 11.99 46.80 29.13
N ILE A 305 11.87 45.86 30.06
CA ILE A 305 12.51 44.54 29.99
C ILE A 305 11.47 43.50 29.56
N LEU A 306 11.79 42.72 28.52
CA LEU A 306 11.00 41.55 28.18
C LEU A 306 11.33 40.41 29.15
N ALA A 307 10.37 39.99 29.97
CA ALA A 307 10.58 38.93 30.95
C ALA A 307 9.72 37.70 30.64
N LEU A 308 10.39 36.58 30.43
CA LEU A 308 9.77 35.26 30.31
C LEU A 308 9.91 34.50 31.63
N ARG A 309 8.83 33.83 32.03
CA ARG A 309 8.75 33.02 33.24
C ARG A 309 8.56 31.54 32.89
N ARG A 310 9.00 30.66 33.78
CA ARG A 310 8.77 29.21 33.72
C ARG A 310 9.32 28.54 32.46
N ALA A 311 10.47 29.01 31.97
CA ALA A 311 11.15 28.36 30.86
C ALA A 311 11.53 26.91 31.20
N LYS A 312 11.38 26.00 30.23
CA LYS A 312 11.76 24.59 30.41
C LYS A 312 13.27 24.48 30.66
N ARG A 313 13.67 23.60 31.60
CA ARG A 313 15.09 23.36 31.93
C ARG A 313 15.94 23.05 30.69
N ARG A 314 15.44 22.19 29.79
CA ARG A 314 16.11 21.84 28.51
C ARG A 314 16.40 23.05 27.62
N ASN A 315 15.55 24.08 27.68
CA ASN A 315 15.73 25.30 26.89
C ASN A 315 16.83 26.18 27.48
N MET A 316 17.13 26.08 28.77
CA MET A 316 18.21 26.84 29.40
C MET A 316 19.59 26.40 28.87
N GLU A 317 19.81 25.09 28.78
CA GLU A 317 21.04 24.51 28.21
C GLU A 317 21.20 24.92 26.74
N ARG A 318 20.11 24.90 25.97
CA ARG A 318 20.11 25.36 24.58
C ARG A 318 20.35 26.87 24.46
N LEU A 319 19.75 27.70 25.32
CA LEU A 319 19.96 29.15 25.29
C LEU A 319 21.42 29.54 25.51
N GLN A 320 22.14 28.81 26.35
CA GLN A 320 23.59 29.01 26.52
C GLN A 320 24.35 28.74 25.22
N LEU A 321 24.00 27.66 24.53
CA LEU A 321 24.63 27.26 23.27
C LEU A 321 24.22 28.14 22.07
N VAL A 322 23.00 28.66 22.09
CA VAL A 322 22.51 29.62 21.10
C VAL A 322 23.19 30.97 21.34
N CYS A 323 22.94 31.59 22.50
CA CYS A 323 23.26 33.00 22.75
C CYS A 323 24.67 33.23 23.29
N GLY A 324 25.37 32.17 23.74
CA GLY A 324 26.70 32.23 24.34
C GLY A 324 26.74 32.67 25.81
N GLY A 325 25.58 32.87 26.45
CA GLY A 325 25.50 33.30 27.86
C GLY A 325 25.63 32.15 28.85
N VAL A 326 25.88 32.47 30.12
CA VAL A 326 25.92 31.50 31.23
C VAL A 326 24.64 31.60 32.05
N ALA A 327 24.04 30.44 32.40
CA ALA A 327 22.84 30.45 33.25
C ALA A 327 23.20 30.72 34.69
N GLN A 328 22.56 31.74 35.27
CA GLN A 328 22.86 32.18 36.63
C GLN A 328 21.87 31.62 37.64
N ASN A 329 22.44 31.15 38.74
CA ASN A 329 21.70 30.59 39.88
C ASN A 329 21.51 31.59 41.02
N SER A 330 22.26 32.69 41.04
CA SER A 330 22.07 33.80 41.98
C SER A 330 22.05 35.13 41.22
N VAL A 331 21.41 36.12 41.82
CA VAL A 331 21.32 37.50 41.31
C VAL A 331 22.43 38.39 41.91
N ASP A 332 23.18 37.86 42.88
CA ASP A 332 24.18 38.63 43.62
C ASP A 332 25.46 38.88 42.80
N ASP A 333 25.89 37.90 42.02
CA ASP A 333 27.12 37.93 41.23
C ASP A 333 26.81 38.07 39.73
N LEU A 334 26.11 39.15 39.36
CA LEU A 334 25.80 39.46 37.97
C LEU A 334 26.87 40.35 37.35
N SER A 335 27.55 39.85 36.32
CA SER A 335 28.46 40.63 35.48
C SER A 335 27.94 40.75 34.04
N PRO A 336 28.30 41.83 33.31
CA PRO A 336 27.92 41.99 31.90
C PRO A 336 28.40 40.88 30.97
N GLU A 337 29.52 40.22 31.30
CA GLU A 337 30.16 39.17 30.48
C GLU A 337 29.35 37.87 30.42
N ILE A 338 28.48 37.65 31.42
CA ILE A 338 27.63 36.46 31.54
C ILE A 338 26.46 36.48 30.54
N LEU A 339 26.10 37.66 30.03
CA LEU A 339 24.94 37.85 29.19
C LEU A 339 25.13 37.22 27.81
N GLY A 340 24.09 36.51 27.36
CA GLY A 340 24.01 36.07 25.97
C GLY A 340 23.62 37.23 25.05
N TRP A 341 23.83 37.07 23.75
CA TRP A 341 23.45 38.06 22.76
C TRP A 341 22.59 37.45 21.65
N ALA A 342 21.54 38.15 21.23
CA ALA A 342 20.72 37.84 20.06
C ALA A 342 20.37 39.12 19.28
N GLY A 343 20.38 39.04 17.95
CA GLY A 343 20.07 40.18 17.10
C GLY A 343 18.59 40.56 17.12
N LEU A 344 17.70 39.57 17.19
CA LEU A 344 16.25 39.80 17.20
C LEU A 344 15.56 38.85 18.18
N VAL A 345 14.76 39.42 19.08
CA VAL A 345 13.84 38.67 19.92
C VAL A 345 12.45 39.24 19.73
N TYR A 346 11.50 38.42 19.28
CA TYR A 346 10.14 38.89 19.08
C TYR A 346 9.11 37.85 19.54
N GLU A 347 7.96 38.36 19.99
CA GLU A 347 6.80 37.58 20.35
C GLU A 347 5.83 37.53 19.19
N GLN A 348 5.45 36.33 18.78
CA GLN A 348 4.33 36.07 17.89
C GLN A 348 3.17 35.50 18.71
N GLN A 349 2.03 36.17 18.66
CA GLN A 349 0.80 35.68 19.28
C GLN A 349 -0.07 34.98 18.23
N LEU A 350 -0.54 33.78 18.56
CA LEU A 350 -1.45 33.01 17.73
C LEU A 350 -2.62 32.52 18.59
N GLY A 351 -3.77 33.19 18.46
CA GLY A 351 -4.89 33.01 19.37
C GLY A 351 -4.51 33.41 20.80
N GLU A 352 -4.64 32.48 21.74
CA GLU A 352 -4.26 32.66 23.15
C GLU A 352 -2.80 32.28 23.44
N GLU A 353 -2.18 31.52 22.54
CA GLU A 353 -0.79 31.07 22.69
C GLU A 353 0.19 32.14 22.22
N LYS A 354 1.32 32.24 22.92
CA LYS A 354 2.37 33.22 22.65
C LYS A 354 3.70 32.49 22.50
N PHE A 355 4.35 32.71 21.37
CA PHE A 355 5.65 32.14 21.06
C PHE A 355 6.69 33.25 21.04
N THR A 356 7.80 33.07 21.73
CA THR A 356 8.93 33.99 21.64
C THR A 356 10.03 33.35 20.81
N PHE A 357 10.49 34.07 19.79
CA PHE A 357 11.55 33.66 18.91
C PHE A 357 12.81 34.43 19.22
N VAL A 358 13.94 33.72 19.31
CA VAL A 358 15.28 34.26 19.45
C VAL A 358 16.03 33.94 18.17
N GLU A 359 16.31 34.97 17.37
CA GLU A 359 16.90 34.89 16.04
C GLU A 359 18.14 35.80 15.90
N ASP A 360 18.83 35.70 14.77
CA ASP A 360 20.04 36.46 14.44
C ASP A 360 21.15 36.33 15.49
N VAL A 361 21.57 35.09 15.74
CA VAL A 361 22.59 34.78 16.73
C VAL A 361 23.94 34.51 16.05
N LYS A 362 25.05 34.89 16.70
CA LYS A 362 26.40 34.87 16.09
C LYS A 362 26.83 33.46 15.67
N GLU A 363 26.68 32.50 16.56
CA GLU A 363 27.11 31.11 16.34
C GLU A 363 26.07 30.15 16.97
N PRO A 364 25.02 29.78 16.23
CA PRO A 364 23.96 28.93 16.76
C PRO A 364 24.43 27.47 16.85
N LYS A 365 24.83 27.03 18.03
CA LYS A 365 25.18 25.62 18.31
C LYS A 365 23.95 24.76 18.65
N SER A 366 22.78 25.37 18.69
CA SER A 366 21.47 24.75 18.82
C SER A 366 20.49 25.49 17.94
N VAL A 367 19.53 24.77 17.37
CA VAL A 367 18.57 25.29 16.41
C VAL A 367 17.18 24.77 16.74
N THR A 368 16.15 25.45 16.24
CA THR A 368 14.77 25.02 16.40
C THR A 368 14.11 24.81 15.05
N LEU A 369 13.57 23.61 14.84
CA LEU A 369 12.67 23.33 13.73
C LEU A 369 11.24 23.63 14.19
N LEU A 370 10.66 24.71 13.66
CA LEU A 370 9.30 25.12 13.96
C LEU A 370 8.34 24.46 12.96
N ILE A 371 7.71 23.38 13.39
CA ILE A 371 6.70 22.66 12.61
C ILE A 371 5.36 23.37 12.76
N LYS A 372 4.84 23.84 11.63
CA LYS A 372 3.50 24.41 11.54
C LYS A 372 2.55 23.39 10.93
N GLY A 373 1.27 23.44 11.28
CA GLY A 373 0.26 22.61 10.61
C GLY A 373 -1.15 22.86 11.12
N PRO A 374 -2.18 22.60 10.29
CA PRO A 374 -3.57 22.92 10.64
C PRO A 374 -4.11 22.03 11.75
N ASN A 375 -3.76 20.75 11.69
CA ASN A 375 -4.31 19.71 12.54
C ASN A 375 -3.20 19.05 13.36
N GLN A 376 -3.51 18.66 14.58
CA GLN A 376 -2.57 17.98 15.48
C GLN A 376 -2.00 16.69 14.88
N HIS A 377 -2.81 15.94 14.13
CA HIS A 377 -2.39 14.70 13.47
C HIS A 377 -1.35 14.97 12.38
N THR A 378 -1.56 16.00 11.55
CA THR A 378 -0.59 16.42 10.52
C THR A 378 0.72 16.88 11.15
N ILE A 379 0.65 17.68 12.22
CA ILE A 379 1.85 18.12 12.96
C ILE A 379 2.62 16.91 13.51
N THR A 380 1.91 15.92 14.06
CA THR A 380 2.54 14.71 14.59
C THR A 380 3.22 13.90 13.49
N GLN A 381 2.55 13.70 12.35
CA GLN A 381 3.13 13.02 11.18
C GLN A 381 4.39 13.73 10.68
N VAL A 382 4.37 15.07 10.57
CA VAL A 382 5.54 15.85 10.17
C VAL A 382 6.65 15.78 11.21
N THR A 383 6.31 15.79 12.51
CA THR A 383 7.28 15.64 13.60
C THR A 383 8.02 14.31 13.51
N ASP A 384 7.28 13.22 13.29
CA ASP A 384 7.86 11.88 13.20
C ASP A 384 8.75 11.78 11.94
N ALA A 385 8.28 12.28 10.79
CA ALA A 385 9.08 12.34 9.57
C ALA A 385 10.37 13.16 9.72
N VAL A 386 10.30 14.31 10.40
CA VAL A 386 11.47 15.16 10.66
C VAL A 386 12.46 14.45 11.57
N ARG A 387 12.00 13.77 12.63
CA ARG A 387 12.86 13.00 13.54
C ARG A 387 13.65 11.92 12.78
N ASP A 388 12.99 11.21 11.88
CA ASP A 388 13.60 10.12 11.13
C ASP A 388 14.54 10.63 10.04
N GLY A 389 14.19 11.78 9.42
CA GLY A 389 15.08 12.51 8.51
C GLY A 389 16.35 13.00 9.20
N LEU A 390 16.22 13.62 10.39
CA LEU A 390 17.35 14.06 11.20
C LEU A 390 18.28 12.90 11.57
N ARG A 391 17.69 11.76 11.94
CA ARG A 391 18.46 10.58 12.31
C ARG A 391 19.17 9.93 11.12
N SER A 392 18.54 9.94 9.95
CA SER A 392 19.16 9.47 8.70
C SER A 392 20.38 10.30 8.30
N VAL A 393 20.28 11.63 8.42
CA VAL A 393 21.40 12.56 8.18
C VAL A 393 22.51 12.35 9.22
N TYR A 394 22.15 12.18 10.50
CA TYR A 394 23.11 11.86 11.56
C TYR A 394 23.89 10.57 11.28
N ASN A 395 23.21 9.49 10.86
CA ASN A 395 23.85 8.22 10.55
C ASN A 395 24.87 8.36 9.42
N MET A 396 24.55 9.15 8.38
CA MET A 396 25.49 9.43 7.29
C MET A 396 26.78 10.08 7.80
N ILE A 397 26.67 11.08 8.69
CA ILE A 397 27.84 11.79 9.25
C ILE A 397 28.71 10.86 10.09
N VAL A 398 28.10 9.91 10.82
CA VAL A 398 28.80 8.95 11.67
C VAL A 398 29.46 7.84 10.84
N ASP A 399 28.74 7.27 9.88
CA ASP A 399 29.15 6.07 9.14
C ASP A 399 30.03 6.37 7.91
N LYS A 400 30.01 7.62 7.40
CA LYS A 400 30.80 8.11 6.25
C LYS A 400 30.72 7.22 4.99
N SER A 401 29.64 6.47 4.88
CA SER A 401 29.39 5.54 3.80
C SER A 401 27.89 5.50 3.50
N VAL A 402 27.57 5.27 2.23
CA VAL A 402 26.19 5.28 1.75
C VAL A 402 25.97 4.09 0.84
N VAL A 403 24.74 3.58 0.83
CA VAL A 403 24.33 2.44 0.01
C VAL A 403 23.24 2.91 -0.95
N PRO A 404 23.31 2.59 -2.25
CA PRO A 404 22.23 2.93 -3.17
C PRO A 404 20.92 2.23 -2.75
N GLY A 405 19.84 3.01 -2.71
CA GLY A 405 18.51 2.57 -2.26
C GLY A 405 17.72 1.78 -3.30
N ALA A 406 16.38 1.89 -3.24
CA ALA A 406 15.43 1.27 -4.18
C ALA A 406 15.56 -0.26 -4.35
N GLY A 407 16.09 -0.97 -3.35
CA GLY A 407 16.27 -2.41 -3.41
C GLY A 407 17.54 -2.88 -4.12
N ALA A 408 18.45 -1.97 -4.53
CA ALA A 408 19.65 -2.33 -5.30
C ALA A 408 20.57 -3.31 -4.54
N PHE A 409 20.83 -3.03 -3.26
CA PHE A 409 21.61 -3.94 -2.41
C PHE A 409 20.96 -5.31 -2.28
N GLN A 410 19.64 -5.37 -2.10
CA GLN A 410 18.91 -6.62 -1.93
C GLN A 410 18.99 -7.51 -3.17
N VAL A 411 18.85 -6.93 -4.36
CA VAL A 411 18.97 -7.66 -5.63
C VAL A 411 20.40 -8.15 -5.84
N ALA A 412 21.39 -7.27 -5.67
CA ALA A 412 22.80 -7.62 -5.85
C ALA A 412 23.26 -8.70 -4.84
N CYS A 413 22.83 -8.59 -3.58
CA CYS A 413 23.13 -9.56 -2.54
C CYS A 413 22.45 -10.91 -2.81
N ALA A 414 21.19 -10.91 -3.27
CA ALA A 414 20.50 -12.13 -3.65
C ALA A 414 21.20 -12.85 -4.82
N GLU A 415 21.67 -12.10 -5.82
CA GLU A 415 22.45 -12.65 -6.95
C GLU A 415 23.81 -13.19 -6.50
N HIS A 416 24.51 -12.46 -5.62
CA HIS A 416 25.78 -12.91 -5.05
C HIS A 416 25.62 -14.21 -4.24
N LEU A 417 24.59 -14.33 -3.42
CA LEU A 417 24.30 -15.55 -2.65
C LEU A 417 23.89 -16.72 -3.55
N LYS A 418 23.22 -16.45 -4.67
CA LYS A 418 22.86 -17.45 -5.69
C LYS A 418 24.02 -17.81 -6.62
N SER A 419 25.10 -17.06 -6.62
CA SER A 419 26.25 -17.33 -7.48
C SER A 419 26.87 -18.71 -7.20
N ASP A 420 27.32 -19.37 -8.27
CA ASP A 420 27.93 -20.71 -8.17
C ASP A 420 29.18 -20.73 -7.28
N THR A 421 29.88 -19.61 -7.19
CA THR A 421 31.03 -19.39 -6.30
C THR A 421 30.65 -19.61 -4.84
N PHE A 422 29.60 -18.94 -4.36
CA PHE A 422 29.18 -19.05 -2.97
C PHE A 422 28.47 -20.38 -2.68
N ARG A 423 27.67 -20.89 -3.64
CA ARG A 423 26.99 -22.19 -3.51
C ARG A 423 27.95 -23.38 -3.38
N LYS A 424 29.16 -23.29 -3.93
CA LYS A 424 30.20 -24.33 -3.81
C LYS A 424 30.85 -24.36 -2.42
N THR A 425 30.97 -23.20 -1.77
CA THR A 425 31.49 -23.10 -0.39
C THR A 425 30.55 -23.71 0.66
N VAL A 426 29.25 -23.65 0.43
CA VAL A 426 28.24 -24.18 1.36
C VAL A 426 28.08 -25.69 1.17
N LYS A 427 28.28 -26.48 2.23
CA LYS A 427 28.21 -27.95 2.17
C LYS A 427 26.83 -28.48 2.55
N GLY A 428 26.36 -29.50 1.83
CA GLY A 428 25.20 -30.31 2.20
C GLY A 428 23.83 -29.60 2.07
N LYS A 429 22.89 -29.96 2.95
CA LYS A 429 21.49 -29.50 2.94
C LYS A 429 21.30 -28.03 3.38
N ALA A 430 22.34 -27.39 3.95
CA ALA A 430 22.29 -25.98 4.34
C ALA A 430 22.12 -25.02 3.14
N LYS A 431 22.41 -25.49 1.91
CA LYS A 431 22.20 -24.74 0.67
C LYS A 431 20.75 -24.24 0.50
N PHE A 432 19.77 -25.07 0.89
CA PHE A 432 18.36 -24.68 0.81
C PHE A 432 18.02 -23.51 1.75
N GLY A 433 18.69 -23.42 2.91
CA GLY A 433 18.55 -22.26 3.79
C GLY A 433 19.14 -20.99 3.16
N VAL A 434 20.26 -21.10 2.44
CA VAL A 434 20.84 -19.96 1.71
C VAL A 434 19.94 -19.51 0.56
N ASP A 435 19.37 -20.47 -0.18
CA ASP A 435 18.41 -20.19 -1.26
C ASP A 435 17.17 -19.47 -0.69
N ALA A 436 16.57 -19.98 0.39
CA ALA A 436 15.47 -19.33 1.10
C ALA A 436 15.80 -17.90 1.53
N PHE A 437 17.00 -17.67 2.08
CA PHE A 437 17.44 -16.34 2.50
C PHE A 437 17.58 -15.39 1.30
N SER A 438 18.19 -15.86 0.21
CA SER A 438 18.38 -15.08 -1.01
C SER A 438 17.06 -14.65 -1.65
N ASP A 439 16.06 -15.54 -1.65
CA ASP A 439 14.73 -15.24 -2.17
C ASP A 439 13.95 -14.28 -1.25
N ALA A 440 14.13 -14.40 0.06
CA ALA A 440 13.51 -13.51 1.03
C ALA A 440 14.00 -12.06 0.93
N LEU A 441 15.27 -11.83 0.58
CA LEU A 441 15.81 -10.47 0.37
C LEU A 441 15.05 -9.69 -0.72
N LEU A 442 14.50 -10.39 -1.71
CA LEU A 442 13.75 -9.78 -2.82
C LEU A 442 12.39 -9.22 -2.40
N VAL A 443 11.95 -9.40 -1.14
CA VAL A 443 10.67 -8.86 -0.66
C VAL A 443 10.61 -7.33 -0.78
N ILE A 444 11.72 -6.63 -0.48
CA ILE A 444 11.77 -5.16 -0.50
C ILE A 444 11.54 -4.61 -1.92
N PRO A 445 12.33 -4.98 -2.96
CA PRO A 445 12.07 -4.49 -4.31
C PRO A 445 10.72 -4.95 -4.86
N LYS A 446 10.27 -6.16 -4.53
CA LYS A 446 8.95 -6.67 -4.96
C LYS A 446 7.79 -5.85 -4.36
N THR A 447 7.85 -5.55 -3.07
CA THR A 447 6.81 -4.76 -2.39
C THR A 447 6.84 -3.29 -2.82
N LEU A 448 8.02 -2.72 -3.08
CA LEU A 448 8.12 -1.38 -3.68
C LEU A 448 7.47 -1.31 -5.07
N ALA A 449 7.72 -2.30 -5.94
CA ALA A 449 7.10 -2.36 -7.26
C ALA A 449 5.58 -2.56 -7.17
N ALA A 450 5.13 -3.43 -6.26
CA ALA A 450 3.71 -3.67 -6.01
C ALA A 450 2.98 -2.41 -5.54
N ASN A 451 3.56 -1.66 -4.60
CA ASN A 451 3.00 -0.40 -4.10
C ASN A 451 3.01 0.70 -5.17
N ALA A 452 3.91 0.63 -6.15
CA ALA A 452 3.92 1.52 -7.30
C ALA A 452 2.88 1.14 -8.38
N GLY A 453 2.15 0.04 -8.20
CA GLY A 453 1.22 -0.52 -9.21
C GLY A 453 1.93 -1.11 -10.43
N LEU A 454 3.26 -1.22 -10.40
CA LEU A 454 4.06 -1.82 -11.46
C LEU A 454 4.05 -3.35 -11.33
N ASP A 455 4.29 -4.04 -12.44
CA ASP A 455 4.44 -5.49 -12.38
C ASP A 455 5.67 -5.89 -11.55
N VAL A 456 5.44 -6.75 -10.56
CA VAL A 456 6.46 -7.30 -9.66
C VAL A 456 7.32 -8.33 -10.39
N GLN A 457 6.81 -8.90 -11.48
CA GLN A 457 7.34 -10.12 -12.07
C GLN A 457 8.10 -9.89 -13.39
N ASP A 458 7.78 -8.88 -14.22
CA ASP A 458 8.52 -8.69 -15.48
C ASP A 458 8.47 -7.28 -16.11
N ALA A 459 9.58 -6.54 -16.02
CA ALA A 459 9.88 -5.40 -16.90
C ALA A 459 10.71 -5.84 -18.13
N LYS A 460 11.12 -7.12 -18.23
CA LYS A 460 12.12 -7.60 -19.21
C LYS A 460 11.51 -8.33 -20.42
N LYS A 461 10.30 -8.88 -20.31
CA LYS A 461 9.56 -9.50 -21.44
C LYS A 461 8.15 -8.92 -21.60
N PRO A 462 8.00 -7.74 -22.22
CA PRO A 462 6.68 -7.20 -22.55
C PRO A 462 5.99 -8.05 -23.63
N PRO A 463 4.64 -8.00 -23.74
CA PRO A 463 3.90 -8.65 -24.82
C PRO A 463 4.37 -8.16 -26.20
N SER A 464 4.14 -8.89 -27.29
CA SER A 464 4.49 -8.40 -28.64
C SER A 464 3.75 -7.08 -28.95
N ALA A 465 4.44 -6.10 -29.54
CA ALA A 465 3.86 -4.80 -29.89
C ALA A 465 2.66 -4.92 -30.85
N ALA A 466 2.61 -6.00 -31.64
CA ALA A 466 1.50 -6.32 -32.53
C ALA A 466 0.14 -6.47 -31.81
N ILE A 467 0.14 -6.85 -30.53
CA ILE A 467 -1.09 -7.01 -29.75
C ILE A 467 -1.66 -5.64 -29.30
N ALA A 468 -0.82 -4.62 -29.23
CA ALA A 468 -1.21 -3.23 -28.95
C ALA A 468 -1.49 -2.40 -30.22
N ARG A 469 -1.39 -2.97 -31.42
CA ARG A 469 -1.74 -2.29 -32.68
C ARG A 469 -3.22 -2.42 -33.02
N CYS A 470 -3.81 -1.34 -33.54
CA CYS A 470 -5.19 -1.30 -34.04
C CYS A 470 -5.31 -2.15 -35.32
N LYS A 471 -6.38 -2.97 -35.43
CA LYS A 471 -6.59 -3.81 -36.64
C LYS A 471 -6.98 -2.99 -37.86
N VAL A 472 -7.46 -1.76 -37.68
CA VAL A 472 -7.92 -0.86 -38.74
C VAL A 472 -6.78 -0.01 -39.29
N CYS A 473 -6.08 0.76 -38.44
CA CYS A 473 -5.03 1.70 -38.89
C CYS A 473 -3.60 1.19 -38.68
N LYS A 474 -3.40 0.07 -37.99
CA LYS A 474 -2.08 -0.54 -37.66
C LYS A 474 -1.16 0.29 -36.77
N ASP A 475 -1.59 1.46 -36.29
CA ASP A 475 -0.87 2.24 -35.28
C ASP A 475 -1.06 1.66 -33.86
N LEU A 476 -0.20 2.10 -32.94
CA LEU A 476 -0.31 1.74 -31.52
C LEU A 476 -1.55 2.38 -30.88
N MET A 477 -2.27 1.57 -30.13
CA MET A 477 -3.43 1.97 -29.34
C MET A 477 -3.00 2.46 -27.96
N ILE A 478 -3.90 3.20 -27.31
CA ILE A 478 -3.73 3.70 -25.96
C ILE A 478 -4.31 2.67 -24.99
N LEU A 479 -3.62 2.42 -23.89
CA LEU A 479 -4.11 1.58 -22.79
C LEU A 479 -5.19 2.35 -22.02
N LEU A 480 -6.41 1.82 -21.99
CA LEU A 480 -7.54 2.40 -21.24
C LEU A 480 -7.63 1.88 -19.81
N LEU A 481 -7.41 0.57 -19.64
CA LEU A 481 -7.55 -0.08 -18.34
C LEU A 481 -6.51 -1.19 -18.21
N GLN A 482 -5.83 -1.21 -17.07
CA GLN A 482 -5.07 -2.35 -16.58
C GLN A 482 -5.69 -2.79 -15.24
N LEU A 483 -6.18 -4.03 -15.20
CA LEU A 483 -6.84 -4.58 -14.02
C LEU A 483 -6.10 -5.83 -13.53
N ASN A 484 -5.85 -5.90 -12.22
CA ASN A 484 -5.44 -7.16 -11.59
C ASN A 484 -6.69 -8.03 -11.38
N ALA A 485 -6.75 -9.18 -12.05
CA ALA A 485 -7.95 -10.01 -12.14
C ALA A 485 -7.77 -11.39 -11.49
N GLU A 486 -6.89 -11.50 -10.49
CA GLU A 486 -6.63 -12.74 -9.77
C GLU A 486 -7.92 -13.33 -9.18
N LEU A 487 -8.17 -14.62 -9.43
CA LEU A 487 -9.32 -15.36 -8.93
C LEU A 487 -8.83 -16.59 -8.15
N PRO A 488 -8.26 -16.40 -6.95
CA PRO A 488 -7.64 -17.49 -6.20
C PRO A 488 -8.62 -18.62 -5.85
N ASP A 489 -9.92 -18.31 -5.68
CA ASP A 489 -10.97 -19.30 -5.38
C ASP A 489 -11.26 -20.27 -6.53
N ARG A 490 -11.04 -19.85 -7.78
CA ARG A 490 -11.31 -20.66 -8.98
C ARG A 490 -10.04 -21.16 -9.67
N PHE A 491 -9.00 -20.33 -9.71
CA PHE A 491 -7.73 -20.61 -10.36
C PHE A 491 -6.56 -20.29 -9.39
N PRO A 492 -6.29 -21.17 -8.41
CA PRO A 492 -5.32 -20.90 -7.34
C PRO A 492 -3.86 -20.81 -7.83
N THR A 493 -3.57 -21.36 -9.01
CA THR A 493 -2.21 -21.41 -9.60
C THR A 493 -2.00 -20.39 -10.71
N HIS A 494 -3.01 -19.59 -11.05
CA HIS A 494 -2.97 -18.64 -12.15
C HIS A 494 -2.84 -17.20 -11.61
N GLU A 495 -1.79 -16.51 -12.03
CA GLU A 495 -1.69 -15.05 -11.90
C GLU A 495 -2.23 -14.43 -13.19
N ARG A 496 -3.21 -13.52 -13.11
CA ARG A 496 -3.90 -13.01 -14.31
C ARG A 496 -4.17 -11.51 -14.26
N ARG A 497 -3.96 -10.86 -15.41
CA ARG A 497 -4.18 -9.43 -15.62
C ARG A 497 -4.96 -9.19 -16.90
N LEU A 498 -5.86 -8.21 -16.87
CA LEU A 498 -6.63 -7.78 -18.05
C LEU A 498 -6.15 -6.41 -18.50
N TYR A 499 -5.97 -6.26 -19.80
CA TYR A 499 -5.59 -5.02 -20.46
C TYR A 499 -6.63 -4.69 -21.52
N VAL A 500 -7.14 -3.46 -21.53
CA VAL A 500 -8.06 -2.96 -22.55
C VAL A 500 -7.40 -1.81 -23.30
N PHE A 501 -7.29 -1.93 -24.61
CA PHE A 501 -6.68 -0.94 -25.50
C PHE A 501 -7.72 -0.34 -26.44
N ALA A 502 -7.57 0.94 -26.79
CA ALA A 502 -8.42 1.63 -27.78
C ALA A 502 -7.64 2.59 -28.68
N CYS A 503 -8.11 2.79 -29.92
CA CYS A 503 -7.54 3.74 -30.86
C CYS A 503 -8.30 5.09 -30.84
N LYS A 504 -7.57 6.19 -30.66
CA LYS A 504 -8.11 7.57 -30.60
C LYS A 504 -8.59 8.13 -31.95
N ARG A 505 -8.06 7.62 -33.08
CA ARG A 505 -8.32 8.16 -34.43
C ARG A 505 -9.80 8.08 -34.84
N LYS A 506 -10.40 9.22 -35.24
CA LYS A 506 -11.80 9.32 -35.73
C LYS A 506 -12.16 8.29 -36.80
N GLY A 507 -11.26 8.04 -37.76
CA GLY A 507 -11.49 7.09 -38.86
C GLY A 507 -11.56 5.60 -38.46
N CYS A 508 -11.17 5.26 -37.22
CA CYS A 508 -11.22 3.89 -36.68
C CYS A 508 -12.43 3.66 -35.75
N ARG A 509 -13.14 4.72 -35.33
CA ARG A 509 -14.34 4.62 -34.48
C ARG A 509 -15.42 3.78 -35.15
N ARG A 510 -16.19 3.03 -34.35
CA ARG A 510 -17.31 2.16 -34.80
C ARG A 510 -16.92 1.04 -35.77
N LYS A 511 -15.63 0.79 -36.00
CA LYS A 511 -15.12 -0.34 -36.79
C LYS A 511 -14.64 -1.47 -35.88
N ASP A 512 -14.84 -2.70 -36.33
CA ASP A 512 -14.38 -3.88 -35.60
C ASP A 512 -12.84 -3.91 -35.50
N GLY A 513 -12.33 -4.13 -34.29
CA GLY A 513 -10.90 -4.12 -33.99
C GLY A 513 -10.28 -2.76 -33.65
N ASN A 514 -11.08 -1.74 -33.35
CA ASN A 514 -10.64 -0.49 -32.70
C ASN A 514 -10.28 -0.71 -31.22
N ILE A 515 -11.08 -1.50 -30.51
CA ILE A 515 -10.86 -1.85 -29.11
C ILE A 515 -10.40 -3.30 -29.02
N ARG A 516 -9.38 -3.57 -28.21
CA ARG A 516 -8.86 -4.93 -27.98
C ARG A 516 -8.71 -5.19 -26.49
N ALA A 517 -9.09 -6.39 -26.07
CA ALA A 517 -8.85 -6.89 -24.73
C ALA A 517 -7.77 -7.98 -24.77
N ILE A 518 -6.81 -7.90 -23.86
CA ILE A 518 -5.73 -8.88 -23.71
C ILE A 518 -5.76 -9.39 -22.28
N ARG A 519 -5.63 -10.70 -22.13
CA ARG A 519 -5.43 -11.36 -20.85
C ARG A 519 -3.99 -11.85 -20.76
N GLY A 520 -3.23 -11.33 -19.81
CA GLY A 520 -1.94 -11.88 -19.40
C GLY A 520 -2.16 -12.97 -18.37
N VAL A 521 -1.57 -14.15 -18.58
CA VAL A 521 -1.72 -15.32 -17.71
C VAL A 521 -0.36 -15.93 -17.45
N ARG A 522 -0.08 -16.19 -16.18
CA ARG A 522 1.05 -17.00 -15.77
C ARG A 522 0.55 -18.17 -14.95
N VAL A 523 0.81 -19.38 -15.43
CA VAL A 523 0.53 -20.60 -14.70
C VAL A 523 1.76 -20.97 -13.88
N LEU A 524 1.62 -20.99 -12.56
CA LEU A 524 2.65 -21.46 -11.65
C LEU A 524 2.64 -23.00 -11.60
N ALA A 525 3.81 -23.64 -11.50
CA ALA A 525 3.89 -25.09 -11.41
C ALA A 525 3.31 -25.59 -10.08
N GLU A 526 2.39 -26.54 -10.14
CA GLU A 526 1.95 -27.29 -8.95
C GLU A 526 3.12 -28.16 -8.43
N SER A 527 3.36 -28.14 -7.12
CA SER A 527 4.04 -29.25 -6.46
C SER A 527 3.22 -30.53 -6.68
N PRO A 528 3.83 -31.70 -6.94
CA PRO A 528 3.08 -32.91 -7.23
C PRO A 528 2.16 -33.25 -6.05
N SER A 529 0.86 -33.05 -6.25
CA SER A 529 -0.16 -33.57 -5.37
C SER A 529 -0.21 -35.08 -5.58
N THR A 530 -0.10 -35.81 -4.47
CA THR A 530 -0.26 -37.27 -4.43
C THR A 530 -1.59 -37.66 -5.07
N ASN A 531 -1.53 -38.58 -6.04
CA ASN A 531 -2.69 -39.28 -6.60
C ASN A 531 -3.67 -39.67 -5.49
N ALA A 532 -4.85 -39.06 -5.48
CA ALA A 532 -5.99 -39.57 -4.74
C ALA A 532 -6.59 -40.73 -5.55
N GLU A 533 -6.52 -41.92 -4.97
CA GLU A 533 -7.24 -43.10 -5.46
C GLU A 533 -8.73 -42.79 -5.58
N ARG A 534 -9.28 -43.13 -6.75
CA ARG A 534 -10.72 -43.21 -6.98
C ARG A 534 -11.27 -44.38 -6.17
N ASP A 535 -11.93 -44.09 -5.06
CA ASP A 535 -12.92 -45.00 -4.48
C ASP A 535 -14.32 -44.45 -4.79
N THR A 536 -15.01 -45.12 -5.71
CA THR A 536 -16.42 -44.89 -6.03
C THR A 536 -17.30 -45.49 -4.94
N LYS A 537 -18.06 -44.65 -4.23
CA LYS A 537 -19.35 -45.04 -3.61
C LYS A 537 -20.42 -43.98 -3.85
N PRO A 538 -21.71 -44.38 -3.91
CA PRO A 538 -22.77 -43.60 -4.53
C PRO A 538 -23.40 -42.57 -3.60
N ARG A 539 -24.04 -41.62 -4.26
CA ARG A 539 -24.89 -40.50 -3.83
C ARG A 539 -25.92 -40.86 -2.74
N GLU A 540 -25.97 -40.07 -1.67
CA GLU A 540 -27.17 -39.86 -0.85
C GLU A 540 -27.40 -38.37 -0.57
N ALA A 541 -28.68 -38.03 -0.47
CA ALA A 541 -29.25 -36.70 -0.52
C ALA A 541 -29.31 -35.99 0.85
N ALA A 542 -29.70 -34.72 0.78
CA ALA A 542 -29.74 -33.72 1.83
C ALA A 542 -30.54 -34.09 3.11
N THR A 543 -30.09 -33.52 4.23
CA THR A 543 -30.95 -33.19 5.39
C THR A 543 -30.85 -31.70 5.74
N PRO A 544 -31.97 -31.04 6.11
CA PRO A 544 -32.05 -29.60 6.34
C PRO A 544 -31.67 -29.18 7.77
N LYS A 545 -31.37 -27.88 7.91
CA LYS A 545 -31.01 -27.15 9.14
C LYS A 545 -32.16 -27.13 10.17
N ALA A 546 -31.81 -27.15 11.46
CA ALA A 546 -32.68 -26.78 12.58
C ALA A 546 -32.68 -25.26 12.84
N PRO A 547 -33.78 -24.71 13.37
CA PRO A 547 -33.64 -23.75 14.48
C PRO A 547 -34.58 -23.99 15.67
N SER A 548 -34.03 -23.66 16.84
CA SER A 548 -34.63 -23.12 18.08
C SER A 548 -35.78 -23.84 18.80
N GLN A 549 -35.49 -24.08 20.08
CA GLN A 549 -36.40 -24.39 21.18
C GLN A 549 -37.47 -23.31 21.39
N GLY A 550 -38.72 -23.75 21.62
CA GLY A 550 -39.79 -22.97 22.23
C GLY A 550 -40.49 -23.85 23.27
N LEU A 551 -40.48 -23.38 24.52
CA LEU A 551 -41.15 -24.00 25.68
C LEU A 551 -42.66 -24.14 25.44
N GLY A 552 -43.26 -25.30 25.75
CA GLY A 552 -44.72 -25.41 25.64
C GLY A 552 -45.43 -26.66 26.18
N GLU A 553 -44.88 -27.87 26.13
CA GLU A 553 -45.74 -29.08 26.28
C GLU A 553 -45.17 -30.22 27.15
N THR A 554 -44.29 -29.90 28.09
CA THR A 554 -43.93 -30.82 29.20
C THR A 554 -44.78 -30.60 30.45
N LEU A 555 -46.06 -30.22 30.29
CA LEU A 555 -46.98 -29.91 31.40
C LEU A 555 -48.12 -30.93 31.59
N PHE A 556 -48.27 -31.95 30.74
CA PHE A 556 -49.21 -33.05 31.01
C PHE A 556 -48.65 -34.38 30.50
N GLY A 557 -48.18 -35.23 31.42
CA GLY A 557 -47.77 -36.60 31.09
C GLY A 557 -48.96 -37.51 30.80
N VAL A 558 -48.73 -38.59 30.05
CA VAL A 558 -49.44 -39.88 30.14
C VAL A 558 -48.62 -40.96 29.40
N LYS A 559 -48.57 -42.16 30.00
CA LYS A 559 -47.92 -43.41 29.55
C LYS A 559 -48.70 -44.09 28.40
N SER A 560 -48.05 -44.99 27.64
CA SER A 560 -48.47 -46.42 27.48
C SER A 560 -47.59 -47.20 26.49
N ALA A 561 -47.53 -48.53 26.71
CA ALA A 561 -46.69 -49.52 26.05
C ALA A 561 -47.52 -50.44 25.08
N PRO A 562 -47.16 -51.70 24.73
CA PRO A 562 -46.98 -52.19 23.34
C PRO A 562 -47.93 -53.35 22.93
N THR A 563 -47.86 -53.90 21.70
CA THR A 563 -48.28 -55.30 21.34
C THR A 563 -47.98 -55.65 19.85
N VAL A 564 -47.27 -56.76 19.53
CA VAL A 564 -47.68 -58.15 19.17
C VAL A 564 -48.15 -58.32 17.70
N GLY A 565 -47.53 -59.27 16.97
CA GLY A 565 -47.82 -59.60 15.56
C GLY A 565 -48.54 -60.92 15.32
N THR A 566 -48.73 -61.34 14.06
CA THR A 566 -48.90 -62.75 13.58
C THR A 566 -49.03 -62.85 12.04
N ALA A 567 -48.64 -64.00 11.48
CA ALA A 567 -48.56 -64.41 10.06
C ALA A 567 -49.95 -64.85 9.45
N PRO A 568 -50.13 -65.48 8.24
CA PRO A 568 -49.40 -66.65 7.69
C PRO A 568 -49.30 -66.80 6.13
N ARG A 569 -48.79 -67.99 5.73
CA ARG A 569 -48.38 -68.57 4.42
C ARG A 569 -49.52 -69.08 3.50
N ALA A 570 -49.09 -69.46 2.26
CA ALA A 570 -49.47 -70.64 1.42
C ALA A 570 -50.33 -70.29 0.16
N ASN A 571 -50.21 -70.85 -1.06
CA ASN A 571 -49.36 -71.88 -1.71
C ASN A 571 -49.69 -71.94 -3.26
N PRO A 572 -49.29 -72.95 -4.08
CA PRO A 572 -48.66 -72.75 -5.40
C PRO A 572 -49.31 -73.52 -6.60
N PHE A 573 -48.84 -73.27 -7.83
CA PHE A 573 -48.54 -74.24 -8.93
C PHE A 573 -48.54 -73.57 -10.31
N ALA A 574 -47.42 -73.70 -11.04
CA ALA A 574 -47.27 -73.97 -12.48
C ALA A 574 -45.85 -73.48 -12.92
N THR A 575 -44.81 -74.32 -12.97
CA THR A 575 -44.32 -75.08 -14.16
C THR A 575 -44.10 -74.18 -15.39
N SER A 576 -42.92 -74.05 -15.99
CA SER A 576 -41.97 -75.11 -16.36
C SER A 576 -40.63 -74.58 -16.90
N SER A 577 -39.58 -75.37 -16.62
CA SER A 577 -38.29 -75.61 -17.32
C SER A 577 -37.37 -74.42 -17.67
N ASN A 578 -36.31 -74.09 -16.89
CA ASN A 578 -34.99 -74.74 -16.68
C ASN A 578 -34.10 -74.94 -17.93
N SER A 579 -32.89 -74.37 -17.91
CA SER A 579 -31.70 -75.14 -17.45
C SER A 579 -30.52 -74.24 -17.08
N THR A 580 -29.81 -74.69 -16.05
CA THR A 580 -28.67 -74.11 -15.36
C THR A 580 -27.43 -75.00 -15.56
N THR A 581 -26.27 -74.36 -15.77
CA THR A 581 -24.97 -74.57 -15.08
C THR A 581 -24.14 -75.89 -15.19
N ASN A 582 -22.86 -75.69 -15.58
CA ASN A 582 -21.60 -76.16 -14.94
C ASN A 582 -21.10 -77.63 -15.18
N PRO A 583 -19.94 -78.09 -14.64
CA PRO A 583 -18.49 -77.90 -14.97
C PRO A 583 -17.67 -79.25 -14.97
N PHE A 584 -16.32 -79.26 -15.00
CA PHE A 584 -15.36 -80.44 -15.01
C PHE A 584 -15.20 -81.16 -16.38
N ALA A 585 -14.05 -81.63 -16.93
CA ALA A 585 -12.78 -82.20 -16.42
C ALA A 585 -11.68 -82.30 -17.57
N PRO A 586 -10.44 -82.86 -17.34
CA PRO A 586 -9.17 -82.56 -18.07
C PRO A 586 -8.55 -83.66 -18.99
N LYS A 587 -7.33 -83.37 -19.53
CA LYS A 587 -6.32 -84.19 -20.29
C LYS A 587 -6.56 -84.26 -21.81
N SER A 588 -5.61 -84.21 -22.74
CA SER A 588 -4.14 -84.35 -22.88
C SER A 588 -3.78 -83.89 -24.30
N SER A 589 -2.69 -83.18 -24.61
CA SER A 589 -1.40 -83.74 -25.08
C SER A 589 -0.66 -82.63 -25.88
N SER A 590 0.65 -82.52 -25.68
CA SER A 590 1.61 -81.78 -26.53
C SER A 590 2.28 -82.79 -27.49
N PRO A 591 3.12 -82.44 -28.53
CA PRO A 591 4.18 -81.42 -28.50
C PRO A 591 4.43 -80.64 -29.82
N ALA A 592 5.39 -79.71 -29.76
CA ALA A 592 5.88 -78.81 -30.82
C ALA A 592 6.61 -79.53 -31.99
N PRO A 593 7.07 -78.79 -33.03
CA PRO A 593 8.47 -78.35 -32.99
C PRO A 593 8.79 -76.96 -33.63
N THR A 594 10.05 -76.59 -33.47
CA THR A 594 10.79 -75.36 -33.80
C THR A 594 11.68 -75.45 -35.07
N ASN A 595 11.85 -74.31 -35.79
CA ASN A 595 13.06 -73.80 -36.53
C ASN A 595 13.59 -74.55 -37.80
N PRO A 596 14.68 -74.13 -38.51
CA PRO A 596 15.14 -72.84 -39.13
C PRO A 596 15.82 -73.02 -40.54
N PHE A 597 16.23 -71.96 -41.27
CA PHE A 597 17.49 -71.93 -42.09
C PHE A 597 17.89 -70.50 -42.56
N THR A 598 19.20 -70.34 -42.71
CA THR A 598 20.12 -69.16 -42.69
C THR A 598 20.31 -68.36 -44.00
N LYS A 599 20.69 -67.06 -43.92
CA LYS A 599 22.03 -66.56 -44.32
C LYS A 599 22.27 -65.06 -44.06
N GLU A 600 23.49 -64.78 -43.60
CA GLU A 600 24.12 -63.48 -43.31
C GLU A 600 24.61 -62.74 -44.58
N ARG A 601 24.72 -61.39 -44.54
CA ARG A 601 26.01 -60.68 -44.68
C ARG A 601 25.90 -59.17 -44.35
N ALA A 602 26.95 -58.69 -43.68
CA ALA A 602 27.21 -57.32 -43.24
C ALA A 602 27.72 -56.39 -44.36
N VAL A 603 27.74 -55.07 -44.12
CA VAL A 603 28.95 -54.22 -43.98
C VAL A 603 28.54 -52.72 -43.90
N ALA A 604 29.15 -52.02 -42.93
CA ALA A 604 29.64 -50.62 -42.81
C ALA A 604 29.20 -49.54 -43.84
N GLU A 605 29.22 -48.21 -43.62
CA GLU A 605 29.79 -47.29 -42.62
C GLU A 605 29.20 -45.89 -42.93
N SER A 606 29.21 -44.97 -41.96
CA SER A 606 29.04 -43.50 -42.09
C SER A 606 30.07 -42.83 -43.03
N PRO A 607 30.09 -41.49 -43.35
CA PRO A 607 29.29 -40.33 -42.89
C PRO A 607 28.89 -39.29 -43.99
N LYS A 608 28.16 -38.24 -43.55
CA LYS A 608 28.00 -36.82 -44.02
C LYS A 608 29.05 -36.26 -45.03
N PRO A 609 28.75 -35.23 -45.87
CA PRO A 609 28.39 -33.87 -45.38
C PRO A 609 27.52 -32.93 -46.27
N ASP A 610 27.16 -31.80 -45.65
CA ASP A 610 26.49 -30.59 -46.17
C ASP A 610 27.19 -29.92 -47.37
N LEU A 611 26.43 -29.23 -48.24
CA LEU A 611 26.57 -27.77 -48.48
C LEU A 611 25.68 -27.20 -49.63
N SER A 612 25.15 -26.01 -49.34
CA SER A 612 24.91 -24.84 -50.22
C SER A 612 23.89 -24.83 -51.37
N GLN A 613 22.79 -24.10 -51.11
CA GLN A 613 22.32 -22.86 -51.77
C GLN A 613 22.00 -22.77 -53.30
N THR A 614 20.82 -22.14 -53.51
CA THR A 614 20.38 -21.20 -54.57
C THR A 614 20.05 -21.70 -55.99
N THR A 615 18.77 -21.47 -56.40
CA THR A 615 18.27 -20.69 -57.57
C THR A 615 16.79 -21.08 -57.81
N ALA A 616 15.81 -20.19 -57.60
CA ALA A 616 15.20 -19.26 -58.57
C ALA A 616 14.13 -19.89 -59.51
N ASP A 617 12.87 -19.53 -59.24
CA ASP A 617 11.67 -19.33 -60.08
C ASP A 617 11.37 -20.16 -61.35
N LEU A 618 10.19 -20.79 -61.34
CA LEU A 618 9.41 -21.20 -62.52
C LEU A 618 7.94 -20.71 -62.37
N PRO A 619 7.24 -20.35 -63.46
CA PRO A 619 6.06 -19.49 -63.42
C PRO A 619 4.75 -20.24 -63.14
N LYS A 620 3.80 -19.52 -62.53
CA LYS A 620 2.45 -19.96 -62.19
C LYS A 620 1.63 -20.30 -63.44
N THR A 621 0.99 -21.46 -63.44
CA THR A 621 0.06 -21.90 -64.50
C THR A 621 -1.26 -21.11 -64.49
N PHE A 622 -1.83 -21.01 -65.69
CA PHE A 622 -3.05 -20.33 -66.17
C PHE A 622 -4.34 -20.46 -65.31
N ALA A 623 -4.35 -21.34 -64.29
CA ALA A 623 -5.48 -21.53 -63.38
C ALA A 623 -5.58 -20.45 -62.28
N GLN A 624 -4.53 -19.66 -62.05
CA GLN A 624 -4.50 -18.63 -61.00
C GLN A 624 -4.99 -17.23 -61.43
N THR A 625 -5.35 -17.03 -62.70
CA THR A 625 -5.77 -15.73 -63.24
C THR A 625 -7.28 -15.57 -63.45
N LEU A 626 -8.11 -16.53 -63.02
CA LEU A 626 -9.56 -16.53 -63.32
C LEU A 626 -10.50 -16.50 -62.11
N SER A 627 -10.05 -16.04 -60.94
CA SER A 627 -10.91 -16.04 -59.75
C SER A 627 -10.82 -14.73 -58.95
N LEU A 628 -11.32 -13.65 -59.56
CA LEU A 628 -11.69 -12.41 -58.89
C LEU A 628 -13.18 -12.19 -59.08
N ASN A 629 -13.99 -12.49 -58.06
CA ASN A 629 -15.01 -11.62 -57.48
C ASN A 629 -15.85 -12.37 -56.43
N ASN A 630 -15.84 -11.84 -55.21
CA ASN A 630 -16.60 -12.23 -54.02
C ASN A 630 -18.07 -11.74 -54.14
N PRO A 631 -19.09 -12.27 -53.44
CA PRO A 631 -19.16 -12.18 -51.97
C PRO A 631 -19.83 -13.37 -51.21
N GLN A 632 -19.51 -13.42 -49.91
CA GLN A 632 -20.29 -13.93 -48.77
C GLN A 632 -20.27 -15.42 -48.35
N GLU A 633 -19.72 -15.58 -47.14
CA GLU A 633 -20.20 -16.36 -45.97
C GLU A 633 -19.96 -17.88 -45.82
N HIS A 634 -19.55 -18.21 -44.58
CA HIS A 634 -19.57 -19.48 -43.86
C HIS A 634 -18.42 -20.52 -44.01
N GLY A 635 -17.44 -20.40 -43.10
CA GLY A 635 -17.11 -21.44 -42.11
C GLY A 635 -16.34 -22.70 -42.56
N THR A 636 -15.05 -22.77 -42.24
CA THR A 636 -14.36 -23.94 -41.59
C THR A 636 -12.89 -23.59 -41.25
N PRO A 637 -12.28 -24.21 -40.22
CA PRO A 637 -11.09 -23.69 -39.56
C PRO A 637 -9.81 -24.07 -40.31
N THR A 638 -9.00 -23.07 -40.67
CA THR A 638 -7.66 -23.29 -41.21
C THR A 638 -6.67 -23.59 -40.09
N THR A 639 -5.95 -24.68 -40.27
CA THR A 639 -4.76 -25.08 -39.53
C THR A 639 -3.74 -23.93 -39.50
N HIS A 640 -3.45 -23.40 -38.31
CA HIS A 640 -2.45 -22.33 -38.12
C HIS A 640 -1.02 -22.90 -38.20
N GLY A 641 -0.19 -22.30 -39.05
CA GLY A 641 1.27 -22.46 -38.99
C GLY A 641 1.88 -21.84 -37.73
N PRO A 642 3.21 -21.94 -37.53
CA PRO A 642 3.88 -21.40 -36.35
C PRO A 642 3.63 -19.89 -36.20
N PRO A 643 3.53 -19.38 -34.95
CA PRO A 643 3.22 -17.97 -34.70
C PRO A 643 4.30 -17.06 -35.31
N PRO A 644 3.91 -15.86 -35.78
CA PRO A 644 4.88 -14.88 -36.28
C PRO A 644 5.85 -14.45 -35.16
N PRO A 645 7.10 -14.11 -35.50
CA PRO A 645 8.09 -13.66 -34.52
C PRO A 645 7.62 -12.38 -33.79
N PRO A 646 7.96 -12.22 -32.49
CA PRO A 646 7.52 -11.08 -31.69
C PRO A 646 8.10 -9.76 -32.21
N GLU A 647 7.25 -8.74 -32.34
CA GLU A 647 7.64 -7.39 -32.77
C GLU A 647 8.14 -6.58 -31.55
N PRO A 648 9.32 -5.92 -31.62
CA PRO A 648 9.82 -5.10 -30.52
C PRO A 648 9.00 -3.82 -30.34
N TRP A 649 8.92 -3.32 -29.10
CA TRP A 649 8.27 -2.04 -28.80
C TRP A 649 9.13 -0.85 -29.27
N PRO A 650 8.51 0.23 -29.80
CA PRO A 650 9.23 1.45 -30.09
C PRO A 650 9.69 2.17 -28.81
N GLU A 651 10.74 2.98 -28.93
CA GLU A 651 11.24 3.87 -27.88
C GLU A 651 10.13 4.81 -27.36
N GLN A 652 10.23 5.27 -26.10
CA GLN A 652 9.18 6.06 -25.42
C GLN A 652 8.71 7.30 -26.20
N SER A 653 9.57 7.88 -27.04
CA SER A 653 9.24 9.02 -27.92
C SER A 653 8.27 8.68 -29.05
N GLY A 654 8.15 7.41 -29.44
CA GLY A 654 7.27 6.90 -30.49
C GLY A 654 5.94 6.31 -29.98
N GLN A 655 5.67 6.39 -28.68
CA GLN A 655 4.44 5.89 -28.06
C GLN A 655 3.35 6.98 -28.05
N PRO A 656 2.07 6.62 -28.20
CA PRO A 656 0.99 7.62 -28.11
C PRO A 656 0.95 8.22 -26.70
N ALA A 657 0.61 9.51 -26.60
CA ALA A 657 0.49 10.20 -25.31
C ALA A 657 -0.53 9.45 -24.41
N PRO A 658 -0.13 9.01 -23.21
CA PRO A 658 -1.03 8.30 -22.30
C PRO A 658 -2.04 9.27 -21.67
N TYR A 659 -3.21 8.76 -21.31
CA TYR A 659 -4.16 9.47 -20.44
C TYR A 659 -3.57 9.66 -19.04
N PRO A 660 -4.08 10.62 -18.24
CA PRO A 660 -3.71 10.74 -16.84
C PRO A 660 -3.95 9.40 -16.13
N VAL A 661 -2.89 8.87 -15.51
CA VAL A 661 -2.94 7.57 -14.83
C VAL A 661 -3.76 7.72 -13.55
N ARG A 662 -5.01 7.24 -13.58
CA ARG A 662 -5.89 7.18 -12.40
C ARG A 662 -5.82 5.78 -11.78
N TRP A 663 -5.56 5.73 -10.47
CA TRP A 663 -5.51 4.49 -9.70
C TRP A 663 -6.82 4.31 -8.95
N LEU A 664 -7.59 3.27 -9.29
CA LEU A 664 -8.75 2.84 -8.52
C LEU A 664 -8.26 1.83 -7.46
N ALA A 665 -8.04 2.31 -6.23
CA ALA A 665 -7.49 1.51 -5.13
C ALA A 665 -8.56 0.75 -4.33
N ASP A 666 -9.79 1.30 -4.26
CA ASP A 666 -10.89 0.76 -3.45
C ASP A 666 -12.12 0.49 -4.35
N ALA A 667 -12.26 -0.74 -4.85
CA ALA A 667 -13.52 -1.20 -5.41
C ALA A 667 -14.39 -1.71 -4.24
N GLU A 668 -15.29 -0.88 -3.73
CA GLU A 668 -16.25 -1.30 -2.70
C GLU A 668 -17.15 -2.42 -3.26
N TYR A 669 -17.29 -3.51 -2.49
CA TYR A 669 -18.15 -4.63 -2.88
C TYR A 669 -19.61 -4.27 -2.61
N GLU A 670 -20.36 -3.98 -3.66
CA GLU A 670 -21.76 -3.54 -3.52
C GLU A 670 -22.70 -4.76 -3.41
N THR A 671 -23.30 -4.97 -2.23
CA THR A 671 -24.48 -5.84 -2.09
C THR A 671 -25.72 -4.99 -2.31
N LEU A 672 -26.24 -4.99 -3.52
CA LEU A 672 -27.48 -4.28 -3.85
C LEU A 672 -28.70 -5.11 -3.50
N ASP A 673 -29.70 -4.46 -2.91
CA ASP A 673 -31.01 -5.06 -2.66
C ASP A 673 -31.72 -5.38 -3.98
N PRO A 674 -32.40 -6.54 -4.10
CA PRO A 674 -33.14 -6.87 -5.30
C PRO A 674 -34.26 -5.86 -5.54
N ILE A 675 -34.28 -5.28 -6.74
CA ILE A 675 -35.33 -4.36 -7.20
C ILE A 675 -36.69 -5.05 -7.09
N SER A 676 -37.58 -4.54 -6.22
CA SER A 676 -38.98 -4.96 -6.19
C SER A 676 -39.66 -4.46 -7.46
N LEU A 677 -39.96 -5.36 -8.40
CA LEU A 677 -40.80 -5.03 -9.55
C LEU A 677 -42.19 -4.60 -9.03
N PRO A 678 -42.76 -3.47 -9.51
CA PRO A 678 -44.17 -3.17 -9.24
C PRO A 678 -45.03 -4.28 -9.84
N ALA A 679 -45.97 -4.81 -9.07
CA ALA A 679 -46.93 -5.80 -9.55
C ALA A 679 -47.80 -5.20 -10.66
N VAL A 680 -47.86 -5.87 -11.81
CA VAL A 680 -48.76 -5.53 -12.91
C VAL A 680 -50.22 -5.69 -12.42
N PRO A 681 -51.09 -4.67 -12.50
CA PRO A 681 -52.50 -4.84 -12.18
C PRO A 681 -53.15 -5.65 -13.30
N THR A 682 -53.72 -6.81 -12.96
CA THR A 682 -54.58 -7.58 -13.85
C THR A 682 -56.01 -7.02 -13.81
N GLY A 683 -56.44 -6.38 -14.90
CA GLY A 683 -57.86 -6.10 -15.15
C GLY A 683 -58.09 -4.89 -16.07
N PRO A 684 -58.99 -4.98 -17.08
CA PRO A 684 -59.34 -3.84 -17.91
C PRO A 684 -60.52 -3.09 -17.27
N THR A 685 -60.34 -1.83 -16.94
CA THR A 685 -61.46 -0.91 -16.67
C THR A 685 -61.33 0.30 -17.57
N ALA A 686 -62.24 0.37 -18.53
CA ALA A 686 -62.50 1.52 -19.37
C ALA A 686 -63.00 2.70 -18.54
N MET A 687 -62.54 3.91 -18.85
CA MET A 687 -63.26 5.14 -18.55
C MET A 687 -63.18 6.08 -19.74
N ASP A 688 -64.36 6.61 -20.07
CA ASP A 688 -64.75 7.30 -21.28
C ASP A 688 -64.13 8.70 -21.45
N ILE A 689 -63.90 9.06 -22.71
CA ILE A 689 -63.56 10.41 -23.16
C ILE A 689 -64.86 11.15 -23.44
N ASP A 690 -65.14 12.20 -22.69
CA ASP A 690 -66.05 13.27 -23.13
C ASP A 690 -65.38 14.63 -22.86
N SER A 691 -65.26 15.41 -23.93
CA SER A 691 -64.51 16.67 -23.99
C SER A 691 -65.47 17.84 -24.06
N SER A 692 -65.39 18.80 -23.13
CA SER A 692 -65.58 20.23 -23.46
C SER A 692 -65.05 21.17 -22.36
N GLU A 693 -64.13 22.03 -22.80
CA GLU A 693 -63.82 23.40 -22.36
C GLU A 693 -63.08 23.66 -21.03
N SER A 694 -61.76 23.74 -21.18
CA SER A 694 -60.95 24.97 -21.03
C SER A 694 -59.87 24.98 -19.94
N ALA A 695 -58.64 25.01 -20.44
CA ALA A 695 -57.36 25.39 -19.82
C ALA A 695 -56.71 24.38 -18.86
N GLY A 696 -55.86 23.48 -19.39
CA GLY A 696 -55.09 22.53 -18.57
C GLY A 696 -53.79 22.04 -19.24
N GLY A 697 -52.72 21.99 -18.42
CA GLY A 697 -51.33 21.68 -18.75
C GLY A 697 -51.03 20.43 -19.57
N GLY A 698 -50.22 20.63 -20.63
CA GLY A 698 -49.54 19.56 -21.38
C GLY A 698 -48.23 19.17 -20.72
N GLY A 699 -48.21 18.03 -20.02
CA GLY A 699 -46.99 17.51 -19.40
C GLY A 699 -47.04 16.05 -18.94
N LYS A 700 -48.15 15.33 -19.16
CA LYS A 700 -48.27 13.90 -18.80
C LYS A 700 -48.33 12.96 -20.00
N GLU A 701 -48.98 13.35 -21.08
CA GLU A 701 -49.11 12.49 -22.27
C GLU A 701 -47.79 12.36 -23.04
N ASP A 702 -46.97 13.42 -23.12
CA ASP A 702 -45.63 13.34 -23.72
C ASP A 702 -44.69 12.44 -22.92
N LYS A 703 -44.90 12.29 -21.61
CA LYS A 703 -44.06 11.44 -20.77
C LYS A 703 -44.37 9.97 -20.98
N GLU A 704 -45.65 9.60 -21.05
CA GLU A 704 -46.06 8.20 -21.30
C GLU A 704 -45.82 7.78 -22.76
N VAL A 705 -45.96 8.69 -23.73
CA VAL A 705 -45.62 8.42 -25.14
C VAL A 705 -44.11 8.33 -25.34
N PHE A 706 -43.30 9.16 -24.67
CA PHE A 706 -41.83 9.06 -24.68
C PHE A 706 -41.33 7.81 -23.95
N GLU A 707 -41.93 7.44 -22.82
CA GLU A 707 -41.62 6.20 -22.08
C GLU A 707 -41.96 4.95 -22.90
N SER A 708 -42.99 5.00 -23.75
CA SER A 708 -43.33 3.90 -24.67
C SER A 708 -42.38 3.73 -25.86
N THR A 709 -41.52 4.73 -26.13
CA THR A 709 -40.54 4.67 -27.23
C THR A 709 -39.16 4.20 -26.78
N MET A 710 -38.87 4.16 -25.47
CA MET A 710 -37.57 3.72 -24.94
C MET A 710 -37.59 2.23 -24.60
N ASP A 711 -36.59 1.49 -25.10
CA ASP A 711 -36.41 0.05 -24.87
C ASP A 711 -36.37 -0.24 -23.36
N ALA A 712 -37.18 -1.19 -22.86
CA ALA A 712 -37.16 -1.63 -21.46
C ALA A 712 -35.76 -2.11 -21.00
N THR A 713 -34.89 -2.44 -21.95
CA THR A 713 -33.46 -2.72 -21.70
C THR A 713 -32.68 -1.44 -21.37
N PHE A 714 -32.91 -0.36 -22.10
CA PHE A 714 -32.29 0.94 -21.86
C PHE A 714 -32.76 1.54 -20.54
N GLN A 715 -34.05 1.38 -20.19
CA GLN A 715 -34.56 1.85 -18.89
C GLN A 715 -33.87 1.14 -17.72
N LYS A 716 -33.66 -0.19 -17.81
CA LYS A 716 -32.86 -0.93 -16.81
C LYS A 716 -31.40 -0.48 -16.75
N PHE A 717 -30.83 -0.09 -17.88
CA PHE A 717 -29.49 0.48 -17.94
C PHE A 717 -29.45 1.85 -17.25
N ALA A 718 -30.38 2.74 -17.59
CA ALA A 718 -30.50 4.09 -17.05
C ALA A 718 -30.81 4.09 -15.55
N ASP A 719 -31.72 3.24 -15.08
CA ASP A 719 -32.03 3.09 -13.65
C ASP A 719 -30.80 2.61 -12.88
N ARG A 720 -30.00 1.70 -13.46
CA ARG A 720 -28.81 1.14 -12.81
C ARG A 720 -27.63 2.11 -12.77
N VAL A 721 -27.41 2.86 -13.86
CA VAL A 721 -26.37 3.91 -13.91
C VAL A 721 -26.81 5.12 -13.08
N GLY A 722 -28.11 5.43 -13.04
CA GLY A 722 -28.68 6.52 -12.26
C GLY A 722 -28.58 6.33 -10.74
N GLN A 723 -28.50 5.08 -10.26
CA GLN A 723 -28.23 4.78 -8.85
C GLN A 723 -26.83 5.24 -8.43
N ASN A 724 -25.82 5.07 -9.30
CA ASN A 724 -24.43 5.45 -9.06
C ASN A 724 -23.82 6.03 -10.35
N PRO A 725 -23.98 7.35 -10.59
CA PRO A 725 -23.49 7.97 -11.83
C PRO A 725 -21.96 7.96 -11.94
N ASP A 726 -21.25 7.88 -10.82
CA ASP A 726 -19.77 7.90 -10.76
C ASP A 726 -19.13 6.52 -11.03
N GLN A 727 -19.93 5.46 -11.22
CA GLN A 727 -19.41 4.12 -11.49
C GLN A 727 -18.66 4.08 -12.82
N CYS A 728 -17.37 3.73 -12.82
CA CYS A 728 -16.52 3.60 -14.01
C CYS A 728 -16.31 2.15 -14.49
N ILE A 729 -16.34 1.19 -13.56
CA ILE A 729 -16.00 -0.22 -13.82
C ILE A 729 -17.00 -1.13 -13.11
N ARG A 730 -17.46 -2.16 -13.81
CA ARG A 730 -18.19 -3.30 -13.24
C ARG A 730 -17.44 -4.59 -13.54
N TYR A 731 -17.13 -5.35 -12.49
CA TYR A 731 -16.38 -6.60 -12.60
C TYR A 731 -17.18 -7.75 -11.98
N GLU A 732 -17.45 -8.79 -12.77
CA GLU A 732 -18.19 -9.97 -12.33
C GLU A 732 -17.86 -11.16 -13.24
N PHE A 733 -17.06 -12.11 -12.74
CA PHE A 733 -16.69 -13.30 -13.50
C PHE A 733 -17.89 -14.24 -13.70
N ALA A 734 -18.22 -14.55 -14.96
CA ALA A 734 -19.39 -15.31 -15.39
C ALA A 734 -20.75 -14.68 -15.02
N GLY A 735 -20.78 -13.34 -14.84
CA GLY A 735 -22.01 -12.57 -14.60
C GLY A 735 -22.79 -12.21 -15.87
N GLN A 736 -23.81 -11.35 -15.71
CA GLN A 736 -24.57 -10.78 -16.82
C GLN A 736 -24.19 -9.31 -17.07
N PRO A 737 -23.77 -8.93 -18.29
CA PRO A 737 -23.49 -7.54 -18.62
C PRO A 737 -24.76 -6.69 -18.62
N LEU A 738 -24.60 -5.40 -18.30
CA LEU A 738 -25.68 -4.42 -18.40
C LEU A 738 -25.69 -3.86 -19.82
N LEU A 739 -26.80 -4.04 -20.55
CA LEU A 739 -26.86 -3.68 -21.97
C LEU A 739 -27.61 -2.39 -22.21
N TYR A 740 -27.07 -1.60 -23.13
CA TYR A 740 -27.71 -0.39 -23.65
C TYR A 740 -28.92 -0.73 -24.53
N SER A 741 -28.77 -1.70 -25.45
CA SER A 741 -29.86 -2.25 -26.26
C SER A 741 -29.62 -3.74 -26.55
N LYS A 742 -30.71 -4.50 -26.67
CA LYS A 742 -30.66 -5.91 -27.14
C LYS A 742 -30.62 -6.02 -28.67
N ALA A 743 -30.97 -4.96 -29.40
CA ALA A 743 -31.04 -4.97 -30.86
C ALA A 743 -29.68 -4.79 -31.54
N ASP A 744 -28.70 -4.27 -30.81
CA ASP A 744 -27.33 -4.02 -31.28
C ASP A 744 -26.55 -5.32 -31.54
N ALA A 745 -25.51 -5.25 -32.37
CA ALA A 745 -24.67 -6.40 -32.77
C ALA A 745 -24.09 -7.15 -31.55
N VAL A 746 -23.70 -6.40 -30.51
CA VAL A 746 -23.20 -6.96 -29.24
C VAL A 746 -24.33 -7.62 -28.45
N GLY A 747 -25.51 -6.99 -28.40
CA GLY A 747 -26.71 -7.51 -27.73
C GLY A 747 -27.19 -8.85 -28.31
N LYS A 748 -27.14 -8.99 -29.64
CA LYS A 748 -27.46 -10.24 -30.36
C LYS A 748 -26.39 -11.32 -30.16
N MET A 749 -25.12 -10.95 -30.02
CA MET A 749 -23.99 -11.89 -29.88
C MET A 749 -23.77 -12.40 -28.44
N LEU A 750 -24.38 -11.80 -27.43
CA LEU A 750 -24.19 -12.24 -26.03
C LEU A 750 -24.78 -13.62 -25.72
N HIS A 751 -25.72 -14.11 -26.54
CA HIS A 751 -26.19 -15.50 -26.48
C HIS A 751 -25.22 -16.50 -27.12
N GLY A 752 -24.09 -16.05 -27.70
CA GLY A 752 -23.08 -16.89 -28.35
C GLY A 752 -21.75 -16.17 -28.58
N ILE A 753 -21.07 -15.75 -27.50
CA ILE A 753 -19.74 -15.13 -27.58
C ILE A 753 -18.79 -16.07 -28.35
N PRO A 754 -18.00 -15.56 -29.33
CA PRO A 754 -17.07 -16.39 -30.08
C PRO A 754 -16.14 -17.19 -29.16
N ARG A 755 -16.00 -18.49 -29.43
CA ARG A 755 -15.14 -19.39 -28.65
C ARG A 755 -13.69 -18.91 -28.66
N CYS A 756 -12.96 -19.25 -27.62
CA CYS A 756 -11.55 -18.89 -27.48
C CYS A 756 -10.72 -19.42 -28.66
N GLY A 757 -10.04 -18.52 -29.38
CA GLY A 757 -9.18 -18.89 -30.52
C GLY A 757 -7.97 -19.74 -30.13
N ASN A 758 -7.60 -19.77 -28.85
CA ASN A 758 -6.47 -20.54 -28.36
C ASN A 758 -6.87 -21.99 -27.99
N CYS A 759 -7.81 -22.18 -27.07
CA CYS A 759 -8.21 -23.52 -26.57
C CYS A 759 -9.55 -24.05 -27.07
N GLY A 760 -10.34 -23.25 -27.80
CA GLY A 760 -11.67 -23.63 -28.30
C GLY A 760 -12.78 -23.69 -27.23
N ALA A 761 -12.51 -23.33 -25.98
CA ALA A 761 -13.52 -23.25 -24.91
C ALA A 761 -14.46 -22.04 -25.09
N GLY A 762 -15.60 -22.07 -24.40
CA GLY A 762 -16.52 -20.92 -24.33
C GLY A 762 -15.84 -19.70 -23.71
N ARG A 763 -16.35 -18.51 -24.04
CA ARG A 763 -15.99 -17.26 -23.37
C ARG A 763 -17.15 -16.80 -22.49
N VAL A 764 -16.83 -16.29 -21.30
CA VAL A 764 -17.76 -15.76 -20.31
C VAL A 764 -17.51 -14.28 -20.07
N PHE A 765 -18.54 -13.55 -19.68
CA PHE A 765 -18.41 -12.16 -19.27
C PHE A 765 -17.54 -12.03 -18.02
N GLU A 766 -16.74 -10.97 -17.93
CA GLU A 766 -15.92 -10.69 -16.75
C GLU A 766 -15.88 -9.21 -16.38
N LEU A 767 -15.80 -8.32 -17.36
CA LEU A 767 -15.53 -6.91 -17.12
C LEU A 767 -16.37 -6.02 -18.05
N GLN A 768 -16.92 -4.95 -17.51
CA GLN A 768 -17.63 -3.91 -18.24
C GLN A 768 -17.13 -2.52 -17.83
N LEU A 769 -16.78 -1.70 -18.83
CA LEU A 769 -16.55 -0.25 -18.67
C LEU A 769 -17.85 0.51 -18.96
N THR A 770 -18.20 1.43 -18.07
CA THR A 770 -19.40 2.27 -18.15
C THR A 770 -19.08 3.63 -18.80
N PRO A 771 -20.08 4.37 -19.33
CA PRO A 771 -19.83 5.62 -20.07
C PRO A 771 -19.09 6.69 -19.26
N HIS A 772 -19.29 6.73 -17.94
CA HIS A 772 -18.65 7.73 -17.06
C HIS A 772 -17.12 7.64 -17.08
N ALA A 773 -16.54 6.48 -17.41
CA ALA A 773 -15.09 6.35 -17.56
C ALA A 773 -14.51 7.25 -18.66
N ILE A 774 -15.29 7.62 -19.68
CA ILE A 774 -14.87 8.57 -20.72
C ILE A 774 -14.66 9.96 -20.12
N GLN A 775 -15.65 10.43 -19.35
CA GLN A 775 -15.62 11.75 -18.71
C GLN A 775 -14.41 11.90 -17.78
N GLU A 776 -14.10 10.84 -17.03
CA GLU A 776 -12.96 10.79 -16.13
C GLU A 776 -11.62 10.76 -16.91
N LEU A 777 -11.51 9.98 -17.98
CA LEU A 777 -10.29 9.90 -18.78
C LEU A 777 -9.99 11.20 -19.55
N GLU A 778 -11.02 11.99 -19.89
CA GLU A 778 -10.91 13.20 -20.73
C GLU A 778 -11.00 14.52 -19.95
N CYS A 779 -11.12 14.47 -18.63
CA CYS A 779 -11.30 15.63 -17.75
C CYS A 779 -10.19 16.71 -17.90
N GLU A 780 -9.00 16.36 -18.39
CA GLU A 780 -7.87 17.29 -18.60
C GLU A 780 -7.62 17.64 -20.10
N GLU A 781 -8.41 17.09 -21.04
CA GLU A 781 -8.27 17.36 -22.49
C GLU A 781 -9.46 18.20 -23.01
N ASP A 782 -9.29 19.52 -23.20
CA ASP A 782 -10.30 20.44 -23.76
C ASP A 782 -10.49 20.32 -25.30
N GLY A 783 -10.31 19.13 -25.87
CA GLY A 783 -10.34 18.89 -27.32
C GLY A 783 -11.68 18.33 -27.85
N LEU A 784 -12.15 18.82 -29.00
CA LEU A 784 -13.29 18.27 -29.78
C LEU A 784 -13.02 16.87 -30.41
N ASP A 785 -12.05 16.13 -29.89
CA ASP A 785 -11.57 14.84 -30.42
C ASP A 785 -11.57 13.73 -29.34
N GLY A 786 -12.54 13.79 -28.43
CA GLY A 786 -12.76 12.80 -27.36
C GLY A 786 -13.31 11.45 -27.86
N MET A 787 -13.25 10.42 -27.04
CA MET A 787 -13.73 9.06 -27.28
C MET A 787 -15.26 9.01 -27.31
N ASP A 788 -15.81 8.26 -28.25
CA ASP A 788 -17.26 8.03 -28.33
C ASP A 788 -17.54 6.54 -28.13
N TRP A 789 -17.96 6.09 -26.95
CA TRP A 789 -18.49 4.74 -26.76
C TRP A 789 -19.53 4.74 -25.63
N GLY A 790 -20.50 3.84 -25.69
CA GLY A 790 -21.52 3.68 -24.65
C GLY A 790 -21.01 2.76 -23.54
N THR A 791 -20.75 1.49 -23.87
CA THR A 791 -20.12 0.54 -22.93
C THR A 791 -19.14 -0.38 -23.63
N ILE A 792 -18.06 -0.76 -22.94
CA ILE A 792 -17.13 -1.80 -23.41
C ILE A 792 -17.33 -3.04 -22.54
N ILE A 793 -17.58 -4.18 -23.17
CA ILE A 793 -17.84 -5.47 -22.55
C ILE A 793 -16.70 -6.41 -22.92
N VAL A 794 -16.03 -6.99 -21.93
CA VAL A 794 -14.94 -7.94 -22.11
C VAL A 794 -15.40 -9.34 -21.72
N GLY A 795 -15.19 -10.28 -22.64
CA GLY A 795 -15.46 -11.70 -22.45
C GLY A 795 -14.17 -12.52 -22.53
N VAL A 796 -13.89 -13.30 -21.49
CA VAL A 796 -12.66 -14.08 -21.34
C VAL A 796 -12.91 -15.57 -21.46
N CYS A 797 -11.85 -16.34 -21.71
CA CYS A 797 -11.92 -17.80 -21.74
C CYS A 797 -12.38 -18.40 -20.39
N GLU A 798 -13.42 -19.25 -20.41
CA GLU A 798 -13.94 -19.94 -19.22
C GLU A 798 -12.89 -20.82 -18.52
N LYS A 799 -11.96 -21.41 -19.29
CA LYS A 799 -10.89 -22.29 -18.77
C LYS A 799 -9.58 -21.55 -18.47
N ASP A 800 -9.57 -20.21 -18.59
CA ASP A 800 -8.42 -19.35 -18.32
C ASP A 800 -7.11 -19.84 -19.00
N CYS A 801 -7.16 -20.25 -20.26
CA CYS A 801 -6.03 -20.90 -20.96
C CYS A 801 -4.77 -20.02 -21.11
N GLN A 802 -3.59 -20.64 -21.04
CA GLN A 802 -2.27 -20.03 -21.33
C GLN A 802 -1.95 -20.08 -22.84
N GLU A 803 -1.19 -19.11 -23.33
CA GLU A 803 -0.72 -19.06 -24.73
C GLU A 803 0.08 -20.32 -25.13
N LYS A 804 -0.17 -20.85 -26.33
CA LYS A 804 0.50 -22.06 -26.83
C LYS A 804 1.99 -21.81 -27.05
N GLY A 805 2.83 -22.61 -26.40
CA GLY A 805 4.29 -22.57 -26.54
C GLY A 805 5.04 -21.84 -25.43
N VAL A 806 4.32 -21.25 -24.46
CA VAL A 806 4.90 -20.62 -23.26
C VAL A 806 5.16 -21.68 -22.19
N ARG A 807 6.30 -21.60 -21.49
CA ARG A 807 6.65 -22.55 -20.41
C ARG A 807 5.88 -22.22 -19.13
N VAL A 808 5.70 -23.23 -18.27
CA VAL A 808 5.14 -23.05 -16.92
C VAL A 808 6.04 -22.09 -16.14
N GLY A 809 5.45 -21.05 -15.54
CA GLY A 809 6.18 -19.97 -14.88
C GLY A 809 6.60 -18.80 -15.77
N GLU A 810 6.24 -18.77 -17.06
CA GLU A 810 6.38 -17.58 -17.92
C GLU A 810 4.98 -16.95 -18.19
N ALA A 811 4.94 -15.62 -18.33
CA ALA A 811 3.72 -14.91 -18.68
C ALA A 811 3.41 -15.09 -20.17
N GLY A 812 2.20 -15.57 -20.49
CA GLY A 812 1.66 -15.64 -21.84
C GLY A 812 0.51 -14.65 -22.02
N TYR A 813 0.29 -14.18 -23.25
CA TYR A 813 -0.73 -13.18 -23.54
C TYR A 813 -1.73 -13.71 -24.56
N VAL A 814 -3.02 -13.68 -24.22
CA VAL A 814 -4.10 -14.16 -25.07
C VAL A 814 -5.05 -13.01 -25.39
N GLU A 815 -5.34 -12.81 -26.68
CA GLU A 815 -6.38 -11.86 -27.10
C GLU A 815 -7.77 -12.42 -26.74
N GLU A 816 -8.53 -11.64 -25.99
CA GLU A 816 -9.88 -11.96 -25.54
C GLU A 816 -10.93 -11.16 -26.32
N TRP A 817 -12.20 -11.51 -26.14
CA TRP A 817 -13.28 -10.85 -26.87
C TRP A 817 -13.61 -9.50 -26.22
N ALA A 818 -13.72 -8.45 -27.02
CA ALA A 818 -14.19 -7.13 -26.61
C ALA A 818 -15.37 -6.72 -27.51
N GLY A 819 -16.54 -6.52 -26.91
CA GLY A 819 -17.73 -5.96 -27.56
C GLY A 819 -17.91 -4.51 -27.12
N VAL A 820 -18.25 -3.63 -28.05
CA VAL A 820 -18.46 -2.20 -27.76
C VAL A 820 -19.86 -1.82 -28.21
N GLN A 821 -20.68 -1.35 -27.27
CA GLN A 821 -21.95 -0.72 -27.58
C GLN A 821 -21.70 0.78 -27.77
N TRP A 822 -22.06 1.30 -28.93
CA TRP A 822 -21.85 2.71 -29.26
C TRP A 822 -23.09 3.51 -28.89
N GLU A 823 -22.90 4.74 -28.42
CA GLU A 823 -24.01 5.66 -28.20
C GLU A 823 -24.70 5.97 -29.54
N GLU A 824 -26.03 5.88 -29.57
CA GLU A 824 -26.81 6.22 -30.75
C GLU A 824 -26.72 7.72 -31.00
N LEU A 825 -26.05 8.12 -32.09
CA LEU A 825 -26.23 9.46 -32.62
C LEU A 825 -27.67 9.50 -33.11
N THR A 826 -28.53 10.25 -32.42
CA THR A 826 -29.84 10.63 -32.97
C THR A 826 -29.59 11.12 -34.39
N MET A 827 -30.04 10.34 -35.37
CA MET A 827 -29.97 10.78 -36.76
C MET A 827 -30.73 12.09 -36.79
N LYS A 828 -30.03 13.20 -37.04
CA LYS A 828 -30.65 14.46 -37.41
C LYS A 828 -31.59 14.17 -38.57
N ARG A 829 -32.89 14.13 -38.27
CA ARG A 829 -33.94 14.28 -39.28
C ARG A 829 -34.05 15.75 -39.63
#